data_AF-A0A1U8Q745-F1
#
_entry.id   AF-A0A1U8Q745-F1
#
_cell.length_a   1.000
_cell.length_b   1.000
_cell.length_c   1.000
_cell.angle_alpha   90.00
_cell.angle_beta   90.00
_cell.angle_gamma   90.00
#
_symmetry.space_group_name_H-M   'P 1'
#
loop_
_entity.id
_entity.type
_entity.pdbx_description
1 polymer ?
#
loop_
_entity_poly.entity_id
_entity_poly.type
_entity_poly.pdbx_seq_one_letter_code
_entity_poly.pdbx_strand_id
1 'polypeptide(L)'
;MGGDARSWDEESYRSSIVQERELQYRTVFRTIFAPSQNPNPDIIVVASSDGSVAPYSISSCISSYSSRFSKTWDQQHLPGYLMAEPLCSLQAHNGPAYDVKFYGDKDDSLLLSCGDDGRIRGWRWKDILNSENSSTVQGNQSEPLLDLVNPQHKGPWGALSPIPENNAIAINSQEGTIFSATGDSCAYCWDVEKSKIKMVFKGHTDYLHCVVARNSSNQIITGSEDGTARIWDCKSGKCIQVIHPEKDTKLKETFSWVSCIALDASESWLACSSGRFLSVWNLHACEWISRIATSSPKQDILFDDNQILVVGAEPILSRFDINGIILSHIQCAPQSAFSISLHHSGVMAVGGYGGLVDVISQYGSHLCTFRCSGTHGGDPRSWETLTLKRQKRYCSCVSSSSFITSDHRLSSSFRLGTSCARQTHIIIIINIIININIINIIQFMAGLAPEGSQFDARQYDAKMSELLTADGQDFFTSYDEVYESFDAMGLQENLLRGIYAYGFEKPSAIQQRGIVPFCKGLDVIQQAQSGTGKTATFCSGILQQLDYGLVECQALVLAPTRELAQQIEKVMRALGDYLGVKVHACVGGTSVREDQRILSNGVHVVVGTPGRVFDMLRRQSLRPDYIKMFVLDEADEMLSRGFKDQIYDIFQLLPSKVQVGVFSATMPPEALEITRKFMNKPVRILVKRDELTLEGIKQFYVNVEKEDWKLETLCDLYETLAITQSVIFVNTRRKVDWLTDKMRNRDHTVSATHGDMDQNTRDIIMREFRSGSSRVLITTDLLARGIDVQQVSLVINYDLPTQPENYLHRIGRSGRFGRKGVAINFVTRDDERMLFDIQRFYNVVIEELPSNVADLL
;
A
#
# COMPACT_ATOMS: atom_id res chain seq x y z
N MET A 1 -6.54 -27.38 -44.52
CA MET A 1 -7.21 -27.47 -45.84
C MET A 1 -8.00 -26.19 -46.04
N GLY A 2 -7.79 -25.50 -47.16
CA GLY A 2 -8.51 -24.25 -47.48
C GLY A 2 -9.93 -24.55 -47.95
N GLY A 3 -10.91 -23.88 -47.32
CA GLY A 3 -12.31 -23.90 -47.72
C GLY A 3 -12.78 -22.48 -48.04
N ASP A 4 -13.55 -22.36 -49.12
CA ASP A 4 -14.13 -21.13 -49.66
C ASP A 4 -14.98 -20.39 -48.61
N ALA A 5 -14.62 -19.14 -48.29
CA ALA A 5 -15.26 -18.31 -47.27
C ALA A 5 -16.57 -17.65 -47.73
N ARG A 6 -17.12 -18.03 -48.89
CA ARG A 6 -18.39 -17.50 -49.42
C ARG A 6 -19.62 -18.31 -49.02
N SER A 7 -19.42 -19.50 -48.46
CA SER A 7 -20.46 -20.37 -47.92
C SER A 7 -20.24 -20.59 -46.42
N TRP A 8 -20.07 -19.49 -45.68
CA TRP A 8 -20.00 -19.55 -44.23
C TRP A 8 -21.43 -19.68 -43.69
N ASP A 9 -21.79 -20.89 -43.27
CA ASP A 9 -23.05 -21.17 -42.60
C ASP A 9 -22.97 -20.63 -41.17
N GLU A 10 -23.32 -19.36 -41.03
CA GLU A 10 -23.37 -18.63 -39.76
C GLU A 10 -24.27 -19.34 -38.75
N GLU A 11 -25.28 -20.08 -39.22
CA GLU A 11 -26.23 -20.81 -38.38
C GLU A 11 -25.60 -22.12 -37.86
N SER A 12 -24.82 -22.84 -38.67
CA SER A 12 -24.02 -24.00 -38.23
C SER A 12 -22.86 -23.61 -37.30
N TYR A 13 -22.18 -22.50 -37.55
CA TYR A 13 -21.13 -21.96 -36.66
C TYR A 13 -21.69 -21.45 -35.33
N ARG A 14 -22.85 -20.77 -35.37
CA ARG A 14 -23.55 -20.35 -34.16
C ARG A 14 -24.08 -21.56 -33.40
N SER A 15 -24.61 -22.57 -34.10
CA SER A 15 -25.05 -23.83 -33.49
C SER A 15 -23.90 -24.66 -32.92
N SER A 16 -22.69 -24.60 -33.47
CA SER A 16 -21.52 -25.29 -32.92
C SER A 16 -20.97 -24.59 -31.68
N ILE A 17 -20.96 -23.25 -31.64
CA ILE A 17 -20.63 -22.48 -30.43
C ILE A 17 -21.71 -22.65 -29.35
N VAL A 18 -22.98 -22.74 -29.76
CA VAL A 18 -24.10 -23.04 -28.85
C VAL A 18 -24.01 -24.48 -28.35
N GLN A 19 -23.70 -25.48 -29.17
CA GLN A 19 -23.46 -26.86 -28.73
C GLN A 19 -22.24 -26.98 -27.82
N GLU A 20 -21.12 -26.30 -28.11
CA GLU A 20 -19.96 -26.25 -27.21
C GLU A 20 -20.27 -25.56 -25.86
N ARG A 21 -21.27 -24.67 -25.81
CA ARG A 21 -21.65 -23.91 -24.60
C ARG A 21 -22.86 -24.48 -23.85
N GLU A 22 -23.74 -25.21 -24.53
CA GLU A 22 -24.84 -25.99 -23.97
C GLU A 22 -24.34 -27.30 -23.33
N LEU A 23 -23.11 -27.71 -23.65
CA LEU A 23 -22.44 -28.83 -23.00
C LEU A 23 -21.81 -28.41 -21.66
N GLN A 24 -22.68 -28.34 -20.65
CA GLN A 24 -22.51 -28.93 -19.30
C GLN A 24 -22.30 -28.04 -18.05
N TYR A 25 -21.98 -26.73 -18.09
CA TYR A 25 -21.60 -26.01 -16.84
C TYR A 25 -22.17 -24.57 -16.67
N ARG A 26 -22.75 -24.28 -15.49
CA ARG A 26 -23.21 -22.94 -15.06
C ARG A 26 -22.04 -22.05 -14.63
N THR A 27 -22.14 -20.72 -14.71
CA THR A 27 -21.16 -19.82 -14.06
C THR A 27 -21.63 -19.47 -12.65
N VAL A 28 -20.73 -19.58 -11.68
CA VAL A 28 -20.99 -19.18 -10.28
C VAL A 28 -20.45 -17.77 -10.05
N PHE A 29 -21.34 -16.84 -9.74
CA PHE A 29 -20.97 -15.45 -9.45
C PHE A 29 -20.65 -15.22 -7.97
N ARG A 30 -21.37 -15.88 -7.06
CA ARG A 30 -21.13 -15.77 -5.61
C ARG A 30 -21.28 -17.11 -4.91
N THR A 31 -20.42 -17.32 -3.90
CA THR A 31 -20.48 -18.42 -2.95
C THR A 31 -20.53 -17.86 -1.53
N ILE A 32 -21.28 -18.51 -0.64
CA ILE A 32 -21.33 -18.15 0.79
C ILE A 32 -21.61 -19.39 1.64
N PHE A 33 -21.00 -19.50 2.82
CA PHE A 33 -21.34 -20.54 3.77
C PHE A 33 -22.67 -20.24 4.46
N ALA A 34 -23.51 -21.26 4.60
CA ALA A 34 -24.75 -21.13 5.37
C ALA A 34 -24.45 -20.99 6.88
N PRO A 35 -25.23 -20.18 7.62
CA PRO A 35 -25.12 -20.12 9.07
C PRO A 35 -25.49 -21.48 9.67
N SER A 36 -24.66 -21.99 10.58
CA SER A 36 -24.88 -23.27 11.25
C SER A 36 -24.42 -23.22 12.71
N GLN A 37 -25.02 -24.03 13.59
CA GLN A 37 -24.55 -24.21 14.97
C GLN A 37 -23.38 -25.19 15.07
N ASN A 38 -23.11 -25.94 14.00
CA ASN A 38 -22.02 -26.90 13.95
C ASN A 38 -20.71 -26.15 13.69
N PRO A 39 -19.62 -26.43 14.44
CA PRO A 39 -18.32 -25.81 14.18
C PRO A 39 -17.73 -26.15 12.79
N ASN A 40 -18.26 -27.18 12.11
CA ASN A 40 -17.82 -27.57 10.77
C ASN A 40 -18.78 -27.06 9.69
N PRO A 41 -18.25 -26.58 8.55
CA PRO A 41 -19.08 -26.15 7.43
C PRO A 41 -19.79 -27.37 6.83
N ASP A 42 -21.11 -27.28 6.69
CA ASP A 42 -21.91 -28.35 6.08
C ASP A 42 -22.59 -27.91 4.78
N ILE A 43 -23.02 -26.64 4.66
CA ILE A 43 -23.75 -26.16 3.48
C ILE A 43 -23.11 -24.89 2.89
N ILE A 44 -22.94 -24.88 1.56
CA ILE A 44 -22.55 -23.70 0.76
C ILE A 44 -23.72 -23.31 -0.13
N VAL A 45 -24.03 -22.02 -0.19
CA VAL A 45 -25.04 -21.45 -1.09
C VAL A 45 -24.36 -20.76 -2.26
N VAL A 46 -24.92 -20.94 -3.45
CA VAL A 46 -24.33 -20.53 -4.72
C VAL A 46 -25.32 -19.68 -5.54
N ALA A 47 -24.85 -18.55 -6.06
CA ALA A 47 -25.57 -17.70 -7.01
C ALA A 47 -25.07 -17.95 -8.44
N SER A 48 -25.98 -18.25 -9.36
CA SER A 48 -25.64 -18.75 -10.71
C SER A 48 -26.07 -17.83 -11.85
N SER A 49 -25.47 -18.03 -13.01
CA SER A 49 -25.71 -17.25 -14.23
C SER A 49 -27.10 -17.40 -14.86
N ASP A 50 -27.85 -18.42 -14.48
CA ASP A 50 -29.25 -18.61 -14.88
C ASP A 50 -30.25 -17.97 -13.89
N GLY A 51 -29.76 -17.26 -12.88
CA GLY A 51 -30.61 -16.63 -11.87
C GLY A 51 -31.02 -17.56 -10.73
N SER A 52 -30.51 -18.79 -10.71
CA SER A 52 -30.76 -19.71 -9.62
C SER A 52 -29.86 -19.45 -8.41
N VAL A 53 -30.43 -19.64 -7.22
CA VAL A 53 -29.72 -19.70 -5.94
C VAL A 53 -29.92 -21.08 -5.37
N ALA A 54 -28.83 -21.80 -5.07
CA ALA A 54 -28.91 -23.21 -4.69
C ALA A 54 -27.96 -23.54 -3.55
N PRO A 55 -28.44 -24.20 -2.47
CA PRO A 55 -27.59 -24.78 -1.43
C PRO A 55 -27.05 -26.16 -1.80
N TYR A 56 -25.80 -26.41 -1.41
CA TYR A 56 -25.08 -27.65 -1.62
C TYR A 56 -24.51 -28.14 -0.28
N SER A 57 -24.78 -29.41 0.06
CA SER A 57 -24.18 -30.05 1.23
C SER A 57 -22.77 -30.55 0.90
N ILE A 58 -21.77 -30.11 1.66
CA ILE A 58 -20.36 -30.50 1.56
C ILE A 58 -20.19 -31.99 1.88
N SER A 59 -20.95 -32.52 2.83
CA SER A 59 -20.91 -33.94 3.20
C SER A 59 -21.46 -34.85 2.10
N SER A 60 -22.61 -34.52 1.50
CA SER A 60 -23.16 -35.21 0.33
C SER A 60 -22.20 -35.17 -0.86
N CYS A 61 -21.64 -33.99 -1.08
CA CYS A 61 -20.60 -33.70 -2.06
C CYS A 61 -19.36 -34.59 -1.91
N ILE A 62 -18.80 -34.74 -0.70
CA ILE A 62 -17.63 -35.61 -0.43
C ILE A 62 -18.02 -37.10 -0.49
N SER A 63 -19.21 -37.48 -0.03
CA SER A 63 -19.65 -38.89 -0.07
C SER A 63 -19.79 -39.44 -1.50
N SER A 64 -20.20 -38.58 -2.44
CA SER A 64 -20.28 -38.88 -3.88
C SER A 64 -18.92 -39.22 -4.51
N TYR A 65 -17.82 -38.73 -3.90
CA TYR A 65 -16.44 -39.07 -4.24
C TYR A 65 -16.07 -40.49 -3.83
N SER A 66 -16.50 -40.92 -2.63
CA SER A 66 -16.14 -42.21 -2.04
C SER A 66 -16.84 -43.42 -2.69
N SER A 67 -18.08 -43.26 -3.16
CA SER A 67 -18.92 -44.37 -3.64
C SER A 67 -18.57 -44.89 -5.05
N ARG A 68 -17.80 -44.14 -5.84
CA ARG A 68 -17.34 -44.56 -7.19
C ARG A 68 -16.00 -45.29 -7.21
N PHE A 69 -15.26 -45.30 -6.10
CA PHE A 69 -14.03 -46.09 -5.98
C PHE A 69 -14.29 -47.60 -5.77
N SER A 70 -15.54 -48.01 -5.49
CA SER A 70 -15.89 -49.41 -5.20
C SER A 70 -16.43 -50.22 -6.38
N LYS A 71 -16.48 -49.67 -7.61
CA LYS A 71 -16.89 -50.41 -8.81
C LYS A 71 -15.78 -50.42 -9.86
N THR A 72 -15.29 -51.63 -10.08
CA THR A 72 -14.27 -52.12 -11.01
C THR A 72 -14.00 -51.27 -12.25
N TRP A 73 -12.70 -51.03 -12.48
CA TRP A 73 -12.11 -50.60 -13.75
C TRP A 73 -12.52 -51.54 -14.89
N ASP A 74 -13.37 -51.04 -15.79
CA ASP A 74 -13.44 -51.52 -17.17
C ASP A 74 -13.64 -50.32 -18.12
N GLN A 75 -13.23 -50.56 -19.36
CA GLN A 75 -12.59 -49.64 -20.30
C GLN A 75 -13.45 -48.48 -20.87
N GLN A 76 -12.74 -47.42 -21.25
CA GLN A 76 -13.11 -46.39 -22.25
C GLN A 76 -14.29 -45.44 -21.94
N HIS A 77 -14.11 -44.49 -21.02
CA HIS A 77 -14.73 -43.15 -21.10
C HIS A 77 -13.89 -42.12 -20.31
N LEU A 78 -13.87 -40.85 -20.77
CA LEU A 78 -13.15 -39.70 -20.18
C LEU A 78 -13.30 -39.62 -18.65
N PRO A 79 -12.35 -38.99 -17.91
CA PRO A 79 -12.44 -38.89 -16.45
C PRO A 79 -13.77 -38.23 -16.08
N GLY A 80 -14.69 -39.03 -15.54
CA GLY A 80 -16.04 -38.63 -15.21
C GLY A 80 -16.02 -37.64 -14.06
N TYR A 81 -16.13 -36.36 -14.38
CA TYR A 81 -16.19 -35.26 -13.43
C TYR A 81 -17.33 -35.45 -12.42
N LEU A 82 -17.07 -35.16 -11.15
CA LEU A 82 -18.03 -35.25 -10.05
C LEU A 82 -19.13 -34.18 -10.24
N MET A 83 -20.38 -34.58 -10.03
CA MET A 83 -21.57 -33.72 -10.12
C MET A 83 -22.21 -33.76 -8.74
N ALA A 84 -22.35 -32.61 -8.08
CA ALA A 84 -23.16 -32.51 -6.87
C ALA A 84 -24.54 -31.98 -7.23
N GLU A 85 -25.55 -32.68 -6.76
CA GLU A 85 -26.92 -32.21 -6.84
C GLU A 85 -27.16 -31.20 -5.72
N PRO A 86 -27.79 -30.05 -6.03
CA PRO A 86 -28.19 -29.11 -4.99
C PRO A 86 -29.26 -29.74 -4.09
N LEU A 87 -29.28 -29.37 -2.82
CA LEU A 87 -30.34 -29.78 -1.88
C LEU A 87 -31.70 -29.28 -2.36
N CYS A 88 -31.73 -28.06 -2.88
CA CYS A 88 -32.87 -27.46 -3.58
C CYS A 88 -32.37 -26.38 -4.54
N SER A 89 -33.20 -25.96 -5.49
CA SER A 89 -32.86 -24.86 -6.41
C SER A 89 -33.98 -23.82 -6.41
N LEU A 90 -33.64 -22.58 -6.09
CA LEU A 90 -34.56 -21.46 -6.06
C LEU A 90 -34.33 -20.58 -7.28
N GLN A 91 -35.35 -20.39 -8.12
CA GLN A 91 -35.27 -19.41 -9.21
C GLN A 91 -35.44 -18.00 -8.64
N ALA A 92 -34.31 -17.37 -8.30
CA ALA A 92 -34.30 -16.10 -7.60
C ALA A 92 -34.50 -14.90 -8.53
N HIS A 93 -33.99 -14.94 -9.77
CA HIS A 93 -34.00 -13.80 -10.69
C HIS A 93 -34.32 -14.18 -12.14
N ASN A 94 -34.88 -13.23 -12.89
CA ASN A 94 -35.08 -13.33 -14.35
C ASN A 94 -33.82 -12.83 -15.08
N GLY A 95 -32.76 -13.65 -15.05
CA GLY A 95 -31.40 -13.27 -15.45
C GLY A 95 -30.39 -13.64 -14.36
N PRO A 96 -29.09 -13.38 -14.55
CA PRO A 96 -28.05 -13.75 -13.58
C PRO A 96 -28.32 -13.26 -12.14
N ALA A 97 -28.05 -14.13 -11.18
CA ALA A 97 -27.94 -13.77 -9.77
C ALA A 97 -26.47 -13.39 -9.47
N TYR A 98 -26.23 -12.17 -9.01
CA TYR A 98 -24.88 -11.60 -8.88
C TYR A 98 -24.30 -11.74 -7.47
N ASP A 99 -25.12 -11.51 -6.44
CA ASP A 99 -24.66 -11.55 -5.05
C ASP A 99 -25.70 -12.22 -4.16
N VAL A 100 -25.21 -12.89 -3.11
CA VAL A 100 -26.03 -13.58 -2.10
C VAL A 100 -25.43 -13.34 -0.72
N LYS A 101 -26.27 -12.99 0.25
CA LYS A 101 -25.86 -12.76 1.65
C LYS A 101 -26.94 -13.20 2.65
N PHE A 102 -26.52 -13.55 3.87
CA PHE A 102 -27.44 -13.83 4.96
C PHE A 102 -27.67 -12.58 5.83
N TYR A 103 -28.94 -12.32 6.16
CA TYR A 103 -29.38 -11.24 7.03
C TYR A 103 -30.03 -11.82 8.30
N GLY A 104 -29.52 -11.45 9.48
CA GLY A 104 -30.02 -11.93 10.77
C GLY A 104 -29.15 -13.04 11.37
N ASP A 105 -29.55 -13.51 12.55
CA ASP A 105 -28.75 -14.47 13.33
C ASP A 105 -29.28 -15.91 13.20
N LYS A 106 -28.35 -16.85 12.96
CA LYS A 106 -28.52 -18.30 13.07
C LYS A 106 -29.60 -18.86 12.13
N ASP A 107 -30.56 -19.60 12.67
CA ASP A 107 -31.46 -20.45 11.89
C ASP A 107 -32.65 -19.67 11.28
N ASP A 108 -33.04 -18.50 11.82
CA ASP A 108 -34.10 -17.65 11.24
C ASP A 108 -33.57 -16.59 10.27
N SER A 109 -32.34 -16.76 9.80
CA SER A 109 -31.70 -15.84 8.86
C SER A 109 -32.48 -15.76 7.54
N LEU A 110 -32.51 -14.57 6.96
CA LEU A 110 -33.04 -14.31 5.63
C LEU A 110 -31.91 -14.44 4.60
N LEU A 111 -32.06 -15.33 3.63
CA LEU A 111 -31.19 -15.45 2.47
C LEU A 111 -31.57 -14.37 1.46
N LEU A 112 -30.69 -13.39 1.26
CA LEU A 112 -30.87 -12.31 0.30
C LEU A 112 -30.11 -12.60 -0.99
N SER A 113 -30.72 -12.27 -2.12
CA SER A 113 -30.11 -12.35 -3.46
C SER A 113 -30.41 -11.09 -4.27
N CYS A 114 -29.45 -10.63 -5.07
CA CYS A 114 -29.69 -9.62 -6.10
C CYS A 114 -29.27 -10.09 -7.50
N GLY A 115 -29.86 -9.48 -8.52
CA GLY A 115 -29.60 -9.88 -9.90
C GLY A 115 -29.94 -8.83 -10.94
N ASP A 116 -29.83 -9.26 -12.20
CA ASP A 116 -29.95 -8.44 -13.40
C ASP A 116 -31.38 -7.89 -13.61
N ASP A 117 -32.39 -8.54 -13.02
CA ASP A 117 -33.78 -8.06 -13.02
C ASP A 117 -34.00 -6.84 -12.09
N GLY A 118 -32.93 -6.40 -11.41
CA GLY A 118 -32.94 -5.20 -10.58
C GLY A 118 -33.73 -5.34 -9.29
N ARG A 119 -33.94 -6.57 -8.87
CA ARG A 119 -34.60 -6.87 -7.60
C ARG A 119 -33.61 -7.36 -6.56
N ILE A 120 -33.96 -7.16 -5.31
CA ILE A 120 -33.34 -7.79 -4.15
C ILE A 120 -34.43 -8.63 -3.52
N ARG A 121 -34.25 -9.94 -3.50
CA ARG A 121 -35.23 -10.88 -2.96
C ARG A 121 -34.69 -11.59 -1.73
N GLY A 122 -35.57 -11.85 -0.77
CA GLY A 122 -35.23 -12.49 0.50
C GLY A 122 -36.15 -13.66 0.83
N TRP A 123 -35.58 -14.77 1.29
CA TRP A 123 -36.32 -15.96 1.73
C TRP A 123 -35.83 -16.42 3.09
N ARG A 124 -36.71 -16.97 3.93
CA ARG A 124 -36.30 -17.51 5.23
C ARG A 124 -35.50 -18.78 5.00
N TRP A 125 -34.32 -18.85 5.60
CA TRP A 125 -33.38 -19.96 5.39
C TRP A 125 -33.93 -21.32 5.82
N LYS A 126 -34.61 -21.38 6.98
CA LYS A 126 -35.33 -22.59 7.44
C LYS A 126 -36.33 -23.13 6.42
N ASP A 127 -37.05 -22.26 5.74
CA ASP A 127 -38.11 -22.66 4.80
C ASP A 127 -37.52 -23.26 3.53
N ILE A 128 -36.33 -22.80 3.13
CA ILE A 128 -35.57 -23.37 2.01
C ILE A 128 -35.13 -24.80 2.35
N LEU A 129 -34.57 -25.02 3.54
CA LEU A 129 -34.08 -26.34 3.96
C LEU A 129 -35.20 -27.34 4.24
N ASN A 130 -36.32 -26.91 4.84
CA ASN A 130 -37.44 -27.79 5.18
C ASN A 130 -38.29 -28.23 3.97
N SER A 131 -37.98 -27.75 2.77
CA SER A 131 -38.67 -28.09 1.53
C SER A 131 -38.42 -29.53 1.03
N GLU A 132 -37.63 -30.32 1.76
CA GLU A 132 -37.31 -31.75 1.49
C GLU A 132 -38.54 -32.68 1.34
N ASN A 133 -39.75 -32.26 1.76
CA ASN A 133 -40.94 -33.13 1.76
C ASN A 133 -41.87 -33.00 0.53
N SER A 134 -41.57 -32.16 -0.47
CA SER A 134 -42.36 -32.14 -1.72
C SER A 134 -41.55 -32.70 -2.89
N SER A 135 -41.71 -34.00 -3.13
CA SER A 135 -41.27 -34.68 -4.33
C SER A 135 -41.95 -34.09 -5.58
N THR A 136 -41.34 -33.11 -6.23
CA THR A 136 -41.53 -32.80 -7.67
C THR A 136 -40.44 -31.84 -8.15
N VAL A 137 -39.70 -32.27 -9.18
CA VAL A 137 -38.61 -31.54 -9.88
C VAL A 137 -39.18 -30.43 -10.79
N GLN A 138 -40.19 -29.70 -10.35
CA GLN A 138 -40.69 -28.50 -11.02
C GLN A 138 -40.70 -27.37 -10.00
N GLY A 139 -39.94 -26.32 -10.30
CA GLY A 139 -39.58 -25.24 -9.39
C GLY A 139 -40.74 -24.79 -8.50
N ASN A 140 -40.64 -25.11 -7.21
CA ASN A 140 -41.44 -24.45 -6.19
C ASN A 140 -41.01 -22.98 -6.17
N GLN A 141 -41.84 -22.12 -6.77
CA GLN A 141 -41.78 -20.68 -6.57
C GLN A 141 -42.17 -20.39 -5.12
N SER A 142 -41.24 -20.52 -4.17
CA SER A 142 -41.45 -19.93 -2.86
C SER A 142 -41.45 -18.41 -3.04
N GLU A 143 -42.58 -17.77 -2.73
CA GLU A 143 -42.66 -16.32 -2.82
C GLU A 143 -41.63 -15.70 -1.87
N PRO A 144 -40.87 -14.69 -2.35
CA PRO A 144 -39.91 -14.01 -1.51
C PRO A 144 -40.63 -13.24 -0.39
N LEU A 145 -40.15 -13.36 0.84
CA LEU A 145 -40.62 -12.58 1.99
C LEU A 145 -40.27 -11.10 1.86
N LEU A 146 -39.18 -10.81 1.15
CA LEU A 146 -38.71 -9.46 0.84
C LEU A 146 -38.53 -9.36 -0.67
N ASP A 147 -39.17 -8.41 -1.33
CA ASP A 147 -38.97 -8.13 -2.77
C ASP A 147 -38.83 -6.62 -2.96
N LEU A 148 -37.59 -6.17 -3.10
CA LEU A 148 -37.24 -4.75 -3.29
C LEU A 148 -36.90 -4.52 -4.76
N VAL A 149 -37.47 -3.48 -5.34
CA VAL A 149 -37.27 -3.13 -6.75
C VAL A 149 -36.44 -1.86 -6.85
N ASN A 150 -35.30 -1.93 -7.54
CA ASN A 150 -34.49 -0.75 -7.83
C ASN A 150 -35.35 0.30 -8.59
N PRO A 151 -35.53 1.52 -8.04
CA PRO A 151 -36.38 2.54 -8.65
C PRO A 151 -35.84 3.10 -9.98
N GLN A 152 -34.59 2.78 -10.36
CA GLN A 152 -33.87 3.30 -11.51
C GLN A 152 -33.84 4.84 -11.60
N HIS A 153 -32.72 5.45 -11.21
CA HIS A 153 -32.49 6.85 -11.47
C HIS A 153 -31.88 7.10 -12.86
N LYS A 154 -32.16 8.27 -13.43
CA LYS A 154 -31.42 8.74 -14.61
C LYS A 154 -29.99 9.02 -14.18
N GLY A 155 -29.04 8.32 -14.80
CA GLY A 155 -27.62 8.52 -14.56
C GLY A 155 -27.16 9.92 -15.01
N PRO A 156 -25.87 10.26 -14.79
CA PRO A 156 -25.30 11.57 -15.14
C PRO A 156 -25.44 11.94 -16.63
N TRP A 157 -25.69 10.95 -17.48
CA TRP A 157 -25.92 11.10 -18.93
C TRP A 157 -27.38 11.42 -19.31
N GLY A 158 -28.28 11.56 -18.33
CA GLY A 158 -29.69 11.94 -18.56
C GLY A 158 -30.60 10.82 -19.07
N ALA A 159 -30.07 9.59 -19.25
CA ALA A 159 -30.82 8.39 -19.62
C ALA A 159 -30.97 7.45 -18.41
N LEU A 160 -32.06 6.69 -18.37
CA LEU A 160 -32.19 5.55 -17.46
C LEU A 160 -31.17 4.49 -17.89
N SER A 161 -30.56 3.80 -16.93
CA SER A 161 -29.78 2.59 -17.24
C SER A 161 -30.68 1.67 -18.08
N PRO A 162 -30.18 1.09 -19.19
CA PRO A 162 -30.99 0.19 -20.00
C PRO A 162 -31.46 -1.06 -19.23
N ILE A 163 -30.85 -1.35 -18.07
CA ILE A 163 -31.13 -2.53 -17.24
C ILE A 163 -31.12 -2.10 -15.75
N PRO A 164 -32.13 -2.45 -14.93
CA PRO A 164 -32.24 -2.07 -13.51
C PRO A 164 -31.27 -2.77 -12.55
N GLU A 165 -30.17 -3.35 -13.02
CA GLU A 165 -29.37 -4.31 -12.26
C GLU A 165 -28.93 -3.85 -10.86
N ASN A 166 -28.93 -4.81 -9.94
CA ASN A 166 -28.28 -4.72 -8.62
C ASN A 166 -27.05 -5.64 -8.64
N ASN A 167 -25.86 -5.06 -8.55
CA ASN A 167 -24.59 -5.76 -8.73
C ASN A 167 -24.05 -6.37 -7.43
N ALA A 168 -24.27 -5.70 -6.29
CA ALA A 168 -23.83 -6.18 -4.99
C ALA A 168 -24.73 -5.69 -3.86
N ILE A 169 -24.75 -6.44 -2.75
CA ILE A 169 -25.49 -6.12 -1.53
C ILE A 169 -24.52 -5.98 -0.35
N ALA A 170 -24.80 -5.07 0.59
CA ALA A 170 -24.18 -5.06 1.91
C ALA A 170 -25.26 -4.97 3.00
N ILE A 171 -24.94 -5.48 4.20
CA ILE A 171 -25.92 -5.64 5.28
C ILE A 171 -25.44 -4.92 6.53
N ASN A 172 -26.34 -4.17 7.16
CA ASN A 172 -26.21 -3.71 8.53
C ASN A 172 -27.36 -4.27 9.37
N SER A 173 -27.09 -5.35 10.08
CA SER A 173 -28.07 -6.05 10.92
C SER A 173 -28.47 -5.26 12.17
N GLN A 174 -27.64 -4.32 12.65
CA GLN A 174 -27.94 -3.53 13.85
C GLN A 174 -29.02 -2.47 13.60
N GLU A 175 -28.97 -1.80 12.44
CA GLU A 175 -29.98 -0.79 12.06
C GLU A 175 -31.14 -1.36 11.23
N GLY A 176 -31.11 -2.65 10.92
CA GLY A 176 -32.12 -3.29 10.09
C GLY A 176 -32.14 -2.77 8.65
N THR A 177 -30.97 -2.52 8.07
CA THR A 177 -30.84 -1.91 6.74
C THR A 177 -30.01 -2.75 5.78
N ILE A 178 -30.43 -2.74 4.50
CA ILE A 178 -29.70 -3.34 3.38
C ILE A 178 -29.21 -2.22 2.47
N PHE A 179 -27.98 -2.35 1.97
CA PHE A 179 -27.42 -1.45 0.97
C PHE A 179 -27.27 -2.18 -0.35
N SER A 180 -27.57 -1.52 -1.47
CA SER A 180 -27.37 -2.07 -2.80
C SER A 180 -26.55 -1.16 -3.69
N ALA A 181 -25.58 -1.74 -4.40
CA ALA A 181 -24.83 -1.10 -5.48
C ALA A 181 -25.51 -1.39 -6.81
N THR A 182 -25.86 -0.36 -7.56
CA THR A 182 -26.72 -0.50 -8.74
C THR A 182 -26.10 0.08 -10.00
N GLY A 183 -26.57 -0.41 -11.14
CA GLY A 183 -26.05 0.00 -12.45
C GLY A 183 -26.41 1.42 -12.88
N ASP A 184 -27.24 2.13 -12.12
CA ASP A 184 -27.63 3.53 -12.36
C ASP A 184 -26.73 4.55 -11.64
N SER A 185 -25.52 4.14 -11.24
CA SER A 185 -24.51 4.95 -10.55
C SER A 185 -24.92 5.42 -9.14
N CYS A 186 -25.97 4.84 -8.57
CA CYS A 186 -26.44 5.14 -7.23
C CYS A 186 -26.19 3.96 -6.29
N ALA A 187 -26.12 4.23 -4.98
CA ALA A 187 -26.33 3.19 -3.99
C ALA A 187 -27.61 3.49 -3.20
N TYR A 188 -28.36 2.46 -2.85
CA TYR A 188 -29.64 2.59 -2.13
C TYR A 188 -29.52 1.96 -0.75
N CYS A 189 -30.03 2.67 0.27
CA CYS A 189 -30.24 2.14 1.60
C CYS A 189 -31.72 1.80 1.78
N TRP A 190 -32.01 0.55 2.09
CA TRP A 190 -33.34 -0.01 2.27
C TRP A 190 -33.58 -0.32 3.74
N ASP A 191 -34.73 0.09 4.26
CA ASP A 191 -35.26 -0.37 5.54
C ASP A 191 -35.97 -1.71 5.31
N VAL A 192 -35.47 -2.77 5.95
CA VAL A 192 -35.94 -4.15 5.72
C VAL A 192 -37.35 -4.36 6.26
N GLU A 193 -37.68 -3.74 7.41
CA GLU A 193 -39.00 -3.89 8.03
C GLU A 193 -40.09 -3.16 7.25
N LYS A 194 -39.76 -1.99 6.71
CA LYS A 194 -40.71 -1.15 5.97
C LYS A 194 -40.72 -1.41 4.47
N SER A 195 -39.77 -2.18 3.95
CA SER A 195 -39.53 -2.39 2.51
C SER A 195 -39.49 -1.08 1.72
N LYS A 196 -38.84 -0.05 2.29
CA LYS A 196 -38.77 1.30 1.71
C LYS A 196 -37.34 1.81 1.68
N ILE A 197 -37.08 2.68 0.71
CA ILE A 197 -35.79 3.38 0.59
C ILE A 197 -35.68 4.39 1.73
N LYS A 198 -34.65 4.22 2.57
CA LYS A 198 -34.26 5.14 3.65
C LYS A 198 -33.35 6.25 3.14
N MET A 199 -32.42 5.94 2.23
CA MET A 199 -31.44 6.90 1.70
C MET A 199 -30.99 6.53 0.29
N VAL A 200 -30.60 7.53 -0.51
CA VAL A 200 -29.99 7.33 -1.83
C VAL A 200 -28.67 8.08 -1.89
N PHE A 201 -27.59 7.37 -2.18
CA PHE A 201 -26.25 7.91 -2.30
C PHE A 201 -25.95 8.21 -3.78
N LYS A 202 -25.85 9.50 -4.11
CA LYS A 202 -25.65 9.99 -5.48
C LYS A 202 -24.32 10.71 -5.58
N GLY A 203 -23.53 10.37 -6.60
CA GLY A 203 -22.34 11.14 -6.94
C GLY A 203 -21.32 10.42 -7.82
N HIS A 204 -21.39 9.09 -7.96
CA HIS A 204 -20.59 8.37 -8.95
C HIS A 204 -20.98 8.76 -10.37
N THR A 205 -20.00 8.71 -11.29
CA THR A 205 -20.24 9.06 -12.70
C THR A 205 -20.54 7.86 -13.59
N ASP A 206 -20.40 6.64 -13.06
CA ASP A 206 -20.55 5.40 -13.82
C ASP A 206 -21.08 4.24 -12.94
N TYR A 207 -21.23 3.02 -13.47
CA TYR A 207 -21.84 1.85 -12.79
C TYR A 207 -21.17 1.56 -11.43
N LEU A 208 -21.95 1.11 -10.43
CA LEU A 208 -21.38 0.60 -9.18
C LEU A 208 -21.19 -0.91 -9.28
N HIS A 209 -20.03 -1.40 -8.88
CA HIS A 209 -19.71 -2.83 -8.89
C HIS A 209 -19.86 -3.49 -7.53
N CYS A 210 -19.44 -2.79 -6.48
CA CYS A 210 -19.34 -3.35 -5.14
C CYS A 210 -19.74 -2.35 -4.06
N VAL A 211 -20.24 -2.86 -2.95
CA VAL A 211 -20.59 -2.09 -1.76
C VAL A 211 -20.24 -2.89 -0.50
N VAL A 212 -19.73 -2.21 0.51
CA VAL A 212 -19.47 -2.76 1.85
C VAL A 212 -19.96 -1.79 2.92
N ALA A 213 -20.47 -2.31 4.04
CA ALA A 213 -20.98 -1.53 5.15
C ALA A 213 -19.95 -1.47 6.29
N ARG A 214 -19.78 -0.27 6.87
CA ARG A 214 -19.05 -0.03 8.13
C ARG A 214 -20.07 0.20 9.23
N ASN A 215 -20.44 -0.87 9.92
CA ASN A 215 -21.51 -0.85 10.91
C ASN A 215 -21.12 -0.02 12.14
N SER A 216 -19.85 -0.02 12.54
CA SER A 216 -19.36 0.75 13.70
C SER A 216 -19.52 2.25 13.55
N SER A 217 -19.37 2.75 12.32
CA SER A 217 -19.35 4.19 11.99
C SER A 217 -20.61 4.66 11.26
N ASN A 218 -21.57 3.76 11.02
CA ASN A 218 -22.77 3.98 10.19
C ASN A 218 -22.43 4.61 8.82
N GLN A 219 -21.49 3.98 8.12
CA GLN A 219 -21.00 4.40 6.81
C GLN A 219 -21.11 3.26 5.80
N ILE A 220 -21.09 3.58 4.51
CA ILE A 220 -20.85 2.61 3.45
C ILE A 220 -19.69 3.03 2.57
N ILE A 221 -19.05 2.04 1.95
CA ILE A 221 -18.05 2.26 0.91
C ILE A 221 -18.56 1.63 -0.38
N THR A 222 -18.51 2.38 -1.47
CA THR A 222 -18.93 1.93 -2.81
C THR A 222 -17.77 1.99 -3.78
N GLY A 223 -17.63 0.98 -4.65
CA GLY A 223 -16.67 0.97 -5.75
C GLY A 223 -17.38 1.05 -7.10
N SER A 224 -16.81 1.82 -8.04
CA SER A 224 -17.43 2.15 -9.32
C SER A 224 -16.51 1.97 -10.51
N GLU A 225 -17.15 1.78 -11.68
CA GLU A 225 -16.55 1.86 -13.01
C GLU A 225 -15.86 3.22 -13.26
N ASP A 226 -16.22 4.29 -12.52
CA ASP A 226 -15.56 5.59 -12.62
C ASP A 226 -14.12 5.65 -12.05
N GLY A 227 -13.60 4.52 -11.57
CA GLY A 227 -12.25 4.41 -11.02
C GLY A 227 -12.11 4.94 -9.59
N THR A 228 -13.23 5.23 -8.92
CA THR A 228 -13.24 5.71 -7.55
C THR A 228 -13.94 4.75 -6.60
N ALA A 229 -13.41 4.67 -5.39
CA ALA A 229 -14.13 4.16 -4.24
C ALA A 229 -14.57 5.35 -3.37
N ARG A 230 -15.78 5.34 -2.82
CA ARG A 230 -16.31 6.47 -2.05
C ARG A 230 -16.89 6.03 -0.73
N ILE A 231 -16.56 6.78 0.33
CA ILE A 231 -17.10 6.59 1.67
C ILE A 231 -18.27 7.55 1.86
N TRP A 232 -19.42 7.02 2.27
CA TRP A 232 -20.65 7.78 2.47
C TRP A 232 -21.11 7.71 3.92
N ASP A 233 -21.60 8.84 4.44
CA ASP A 233 -22.31 8.87 5.72
C ASP A 233 -23.76 8.43 5.50
N CYS A 234 -24.21 7.37 6.18
CA CYS A 234 -25.57 6.87 6.03
C CYS A 234 -26.62 7.79 6.65
N LYS A 235 -26.25 8.66 7.60
CA LYS A 235 -27.18 9.61 8.21
C LYS A 235 -27.43 10.82 7.32
N SER A 236 -26.37 11.44 6.79
CA SER A 236 -26.50 12.64 5.97
C SER A 236 -26.63 12.36 4.47
N GLY A 237 -26.35 11.15 4.01
CA GLY A 237 -26.30 10.81 2.59
C GLY A 237 -25.16 11.47 1.80
N LYS A 238 -24.18 12.08 2.49
CA LYS A 238 -23.08 12.83 1.84
C LYS A 238 -21.86 11.94 1.65
N CYS A 239 -21.15 12.17 0.56
CA CYS A 239 -19.81 11.61 0.35
C CYS A 239 -18.84 12.28 1.32
N ILE A 240 -18.24 11.49 2.21
CA ILE A 240 -17.23 11.94 3.18
C ILE A 240 -15.87 12.03 2.48
N GLN A 241 -15.53 11.00 1.71
CA GLN A 241 -14.21 10.83 1.12
C GLN A 241 -14.29 10.10 -0.22
N VAL A 242 -13.47 10.55 -1.17
CA VAL A 242 -13.23 9.89 -2.46
C VAL A 242 -11.83 9.29 -2.45
N ILE A 243 -11.77 7.97 -2.57
CA ILE A 243 -10.56 7.18 -2.67
C ILE A 243 -10.29 6.93 -4.16
N HIS A 244 -9.05 7.16 -4.57
CA HIS A 244 -8.59 6.91 -5.93
C HIS A 244 -7.49 5.84 -5.88
N PRO A 245 -7.83 4.56 -6.11
CA PRO A 245 -6.89 3.45 -6.05
C PRO A 245 -5.69 3.58 -7.00
N GLU A 246 -5.82 4.33 -8.10
CA GLU A 246 -4.82 4.39 -9.18
C GLU A 246 -4.05 5.70 -9.31
N LYS A 247 -4.17 6.66 -8.38
CA LYS A 247 -3.72 8.06 -8.56
C LYS A 247 -2.23 8.32 -8.87
N ASP A 248 -1.39 7.28 -8.97
CA ASP A 248 0.08 7.36 -9.06
C ASP A 248 0.72 6.85 -10.36
N THR A 249 -0.04 6.48 -11.39
CA THR A 249 0.55 6.00 -12.65
C THR A 249 0.84 7.14 -13.64
N LYS A 250 2.14 7.35 -13.95
CA LYS A 250 2.64 8.07 -15.14
C LYS A 250 2.15 7.44 -16.47
N LEU A 251 1.53 6.28 -16.42
CA LEU A 251 0.82 5.66 -17.52
C LEU A 251 -0.64 6.14 -17.47
N LYS A 252 -1.06 6.88 -18.50
CA LYS A 252 -2.47 6.89 -18.91
C LYS A 252 -2.82 5.46 -19.36
N GLU A 253 -2.99 4.53 -18.42
CA GLU A 253 -3.80 3.36 -18.69
C GLU A 253 -5.23 3.86 -18.89
N THR A 254 -5.81 3.48 -20.02
CA THR A 254 -6.90 4.23 -20.64
C THR A 254 -8.22 4.12 -19.88
N PHE A 255 -8.36 3.24 -18.88
CA PHE A 255 -9.59 3.08 -18.07
C PHE A 255 -9.24 2.45 -16.71
N SER A 256 -9.47 3.17 -15.61
CA SER A 256 -9.36 2.66 -14.24
C SER A 256 -10.76 2.38 -13.71
N TRP A 257 -11.07 1.17 -13.23
CA TRP A 257 -12.33 0.86 -12.56
C TRP A 257 -12.10 0.06 -11.28
N VAL A 258 -12.90 0.33 -10.25
CA VAL A 258 -12.86 -0.44 -8.99
C VAL A 258 -13.71 -1.69 -9.14
N SER A 259 -13.08 -2.86 -9.21
CA SER A 259 -13.76 -4.13 -9.42
C SER A 259 -14.37 -4.70 -8.13
N CYS A 260 -13.60 -4.72 -7.04
CA CYS A 260 -14.06 -5.25 -5.76
C CYS A 260 -13.38 -4.53 -4.58
N ILE A 261 -14.07 -4.53 -3.45
CA ILE A 261 -13.62 -3.94 -2.19
C ILE A 261 -13.94 -4.88 -1.02
N ALA A 262 -13.10 -4.86 0.01
CA ALA A 262 -13.29 -5.62 1.24
C ALA A 262 -12.86 -4.81 2.45
N LEU A 263 -13.52 -5.05 3.58
CA LEU A 263 -13.16 -4.50 4.88
C LEU A 263 -12.69 -5.62 5.80
N ASP A 264 -11.75 -5.31 6.68
CA ASP A 264 -11.39 -6.21 7.76
C ASP A 264 -12.44 -6.19 8.88
N ALA A 265 -12.35 -7.16 9.80
CA ALA A 265 -13.27 -7.29 10.91
C ALA A 265 -13.29 -6.06 11.85
N SER A 266 -12.18 -5.30 11.95
CA SER A 266 -12.13 -4.07 12.73
C SER A 266 -12.67 -2.84 12.00
N GLU A 267 -13.03 -2.98 10.71
CA GLU A 267 -13.44 -1.88 9.81
C GLU A 267 -12.40 -0.73 9.72
N SER A 268 -11.15 -1.03 10.04
CA SER A 268 -10.02 -0.08 10.00
C SER A 268 -9.26 -0.14 8.69
N TRP A 269 -9.34 -1.29 7.99
CA TRP A 269 -8.59 -1.59 6.79
C TRP A 269 -9.52 -1.83 5.62
N LEU A 270 -9.21 -1.22 4.48
CA LEU A 270 -9.92 -1.38 3.23
C LEU A 270 -8.95 -1.91 2.17
N ALA A 271 -9.29 -3.05 1.56
CA ALA A 271 -8.63 -3.52 0.36
C ALA A 271 -9.52 -3.21 -0.85
N CYS A 272 -8.93 -2.70 -1.92
CA CYS A 272 -9.62 -2.25 -3.12
C CYS A 272 -8.84 -2.68 -4.36
N SER A 273 -9.46 -3.46 -5.24
CA SER A 273 -8.90 -3.83 -6.54
C SER A 273 -9.33 -2.83 -7.61
N SER A 274 -8.37 -2.34 -8.38
CA SER A 274 -8.58 -1.50 -9.55
C SER A 274 -7.67 -1.95 -10.68
N GLY A 275 -8.27 -2.38 -11.81
CA GLY A 275 -7.52 -2.93 -12.92
C GLY A 275 -6.61 -4.10 -12.49
N ARG A 276 -5.30 -3.97 -12.68
CA ARG A 276 -4.27 -4.96 -12.27
C ARG A 276 -3.57 -4.60 -10.96
N PHE A 277 -4.23 -3.83 -10.12
CA PHE A 277 -3.68 -3.36 -8.87
C PHE A 277 -4.62 -3.64 -7.72
N LEU A 278 -4.08 -4.22 -6.65
CA LEU A 278 -4.71 -4.21 -5.34
C LEU A 278 -4.13 -3.06 -4.53
N SER A 279 -4.98 -2.29 -3.87
CA SER A 279 -4.58 -1.21 -2.98
C SER A 279 -5.15 -1.45 -1.59
N VAL A 280 -4.31 -1.28 -0.56
CA VAL A 280 -4.72 -1.44 0.84
C VAL A 280 -4.64 -0.08 1.52
N TRP A 281 -5.70 0.27 2.24
CA TRP A 281 -5.92 1.58 2.84
C TRP A 281 -6.20 1.45 4.32
N ASN A 282 -5.57 2.31 5.12
CA ASN A 282 -5.99 2.55 6.49
C ASN A 282 -7.08 3.63 6.50
N LEU A 283 -8.30 3.24 6.89
CA LEU A 283 -9.45 4.14 6.88
C LEU A 283 -9.43 5.17 8.02
N HIS A 284 -8.70 4.94 9.11
CA HIS A 284 -8.58 5.91 10.20
C HIS A 284 -7.55 6.99 9.89
N ALA A 285 -6.42 6.60 9.31
CA ALA A 285 -5.38 7.55 8.89
C ALA A 285 -5.71 8.20 7.54
N CYS A 286 -6.68 7.67 6.79
CA CYS A 286 -6.95 8.03 5.40
C CYS A 286 -5.71 7.89 4.51
N GLU A 287 -4.83 6.95 4.86
CA GLU A 287 -3.55 6.72 4.21
C GLU A 287 -3.59 5.42 3.42
N TRP A 288 -2.95 5.46 2.26
CA TRP A 288 -2.68 4.28 1.45
C TRP A 288 -1.42 3.59 1.97
N ILE A 289 -1.49 2.28 2.22
CA ILE A 289 -0.38 1.50 2.81
C ILE A 289 0.41 0.76 1.74
N SER A 290 -0.28 0.06 0.85
CA SER A 290 0.39 -0.83 -0.11
C SER A 290 -0.34 -0.90 -1.44
N ARG A 291 0.44 -0.96 -2.54
CA ARG A 291 -0.03 -1.42 -3.86
C ARG A 291 0.58 -2.76 -4.12
N ILE A 292 -0.24 -3.65 -4.62
CA ILE A 292 0.19 -4.93 -5.14
C ILE A 292 -0.13 -4.93 -6.62
N ALA A 293 0.90 -5.03 -7.46
CA ALA A 293 0.70 -5.31 -8.87
C ALA A 293 0.32 -6.78 -9.02
N THR A 294 -0.85 -7.04 -9.60
CA THR A 294 -1.32 -8.38 -9.90
C THR A 294 -1.17 -8.66 -11.40
N SER A 295 -0.92 -9.92 -11.75
CA SER A 295 -0.81 -10.34 -13.17
C SER A 295 -2.13 -10.22 -13.93
N SER A 296 -3.26 -10.32 -13.22
CA SER A 296 -4.62 -10.23 -13.75
C SER A 296 -5.55 -9.37 -12.88
N PRO A 297 -6.64 -8.83 -13.44
CA PRO A 297 -7.67 -8.17 -12.66
C PRO A 297 -8.33 -9.11 -11.65
N LYS A 298 -8.54 -8.59 -10.44
CA LYS A 298 -9.10 -9.33 -9.32
C LYS A 298 -10.60 -9.07 -9.19
N GLN A 299 -11.34 -10.11 -8.89
CA GLN A 299 -12.80 -10.14 -8.96
C GLN A 299 -13.44 -10.20 -7.58
N ASP A 300 -12.77 -10.81 -6.60
CA ASP A 300 -13.22 -10.82 -5.20
C ASP A 300 -12.02 -10.72 -4.25
N ILE A 301 -12.25 -10.07 -3.10
CA ILE A 301 -11.25 -9.87 -2.04
C ILE A 301 -11.90 -10.21 -0.71
N LEU A 302 -11.12 -10.80 0.20
CA LEU A 302 -11.54 -11.07 1.56
C LEU A 302 -10.38 -10.83 2.54
N PHE A 303 -10.68 -10.39 3.75
CA PHE A 303 -9.72 -10.36 4.86
C PHE A 303 -9.83 -11.60 5.74
N ASP A 304 -8.69 -12.14 6.18
CA ASP A 304 -8.56 -13.26 7.11
C ASP A 304 -7.35 -13.05 8.02
N ASP A 305 -7.54 -12.85 9.33
CA ASP A 305 -6.48 -12.71 10.35
C ASP A 305 -5.21 -11.95 9.88
N ASN A 306 -5.40 -10.68 9.46
CA ASN A 306 -4.39 -9.76 8.89
C ASN A 306 -3.84 -10.11 7.51
N GLN A 307 -4.49 -11.02 6.80
CA GLN A 307 -4.16 -11.41 5.43
C GLN A 307 -5.28 -11.01 4.47
N ILE A 308 -4.91 -10.86 3.21
CA ILE A 308 -5.80 -10.49 2.11
C ILE A 308 -5.82 -11.65 1.12
N LEU A 309 -6.98 -12.28 1.02
CA LEU A 309 -7.29 -13.35 0.08
C LEU A 309 -7.88 -12.74 -1.18
N VAL A 310 -7.35 -13.13 -2.34
CA VAL A 310 -7.77 -12.53 -3.62
C VAL A 310 -7.85 -13.57 -4.73
N VAL A 311 -8.92 -13.51 -5.52
CA VAL A 311 -9.11 -14.29 -6.75
C VAL A 311 -9.43 -13.38 -7.93
N GLY A 312 -9.27 -13.90 -9.15
CA GLY A 312 -9.63 -13.17 -10.35
C GLY A 312 -9.64 -14.03 -11.59
N ALA A 313 -9.24 -13.43 -12.72
CA ALA A 313 -9.24 -14.11 -14.01
C ALA A 313 -8.26 -15.30 -14.11
N GLU A 314 -7.36 -15.45 -13.15
CA GLU A 314 -6.43 -16.58 -13.06
C GLU A 314 -6.97 -17.67 -12.11
N PRO A 315 -6.62 -18.95 -12.36
CA PRO A 315 -7.00 -20.08 -11.50
C PRO A 315 -6.12 -20.16 -10.24
N ILE A 316 -5.91 -19.02 -9.56
CA ILE A 316 -5.02 -18.90 -8.41
C ILE A 316 -5.70 -18.05 -7.33
N LEU A 317 -5.79 -18.61 -6.13
CA LEU A 317 -6.06 -17.89 -4.90
C LEU A 317 -4.73 -17.37 -4.36
N SER A 318 -4.59 -16.05 -4.33
CA SER A 318 -3.43 -15.36 -3.79
C SER A 318 -3.70 -14.92 -2.35
N ARG A 319 -2.77 -15.23 -1.44
CA ARG A 319 -2.74 -14.68 -0.09
C ARG A 319 -1.66 -13.61 -0.02
N PHE A 320 -2.04 -12.43 0.43
CA PHE A 320 -1.11 -11.34 0.71
C PHE A 320 -1.15 -10.99 2.19
N ASP A 321 -0.06 -10.47 2.73
CA ASP A 321 -0.15 -9.71 3.98
C ASP A 321 -0.68 -8.29 3.69
N ILE A 322 -0.90 -7.51 4.75
CA ILE A 322 -1.41 -6.14 4.63
C ILE A 322 -0.42 -5.18 3.94
N ASN A 323 0.87 -5.51 3.95
CA ASN A 323 1.94 -4.73 3.31
C ASN A 323 2.09 -5.07 1.82
N GLY A 324 1.37 -6.09 1.34
CA GLY A 324 1.34 -6.50 -0.05
C GLY A 324 2.32 -7.60 -0.43
N ILE A 325 2.95 -8.25 0.54
CA ILE A 325 3.83 -9.39 0.33
C ILE A 325 2.98 -10.63 0.06
N ILE A 326 3.31 -11.38 -0.99
CA ILE A 326 2.69 -12.66 -1.30
C ILE A 326 3.08 -13.68 -0.23
N LEU A 327 2.10 -14.19 0.51
CA LEU A 327 2.26 -15.27 1.49
C LEU A 327 2.17 -16.64 0.82
N SER A 328 1.23 -16.83 -0.10
CA SER A 328 1.07 -18.09 -0.84
C SER A 328 0.22 -17.94 -2.09
N HIS A 329 0.41 -18.85 -3.05
CA HIS A 329 -0.49 -19.06 -4.17
C HIS A 329 -1.03 -20.49 -4.12
N ILE A 330 -2.36 -20.62 -4.13
CA ILE A 330 -3.04 -21.92 -4.16
C ILE A 330 -3.73 -22.02 -5.52
N GLN A 331 -3.44 -23.08 -6.25
CA GLN A 331 -4.11 -23.33 -7.52
C GLN A 331 -5.56 -23.72 -7.26
N CYS A 332 -6.48 -22.98 -7.86
CA CYS A 332 -7.92 -23.23 -7.76
C CYS A 332 -8.37 -24.01 -9.00
N ALA A 333 -9.39 -24.84 -8.82
CA ALA A 333 -9.92 -25.62 -9.93
C ALA A 333 -10.70 -24.80 -11.01
N PRO A 334 -11.40 -23.68 -10.71
CA PRO A 334 -11.99 -22.82 -11.74
C PRO A 334 -10.93 -22.09 -12.57
N GLN A 335 -11.11 -22.05 -13.89
CA GLN A 335 -10.19 -21.33 -14.78
C GLN A 335 -10.21 -19.81 -14.59
N SER A 336 -11.34 -19.27 -14.15
CA SER A 336 -11.51 -17.88 -13.70
C SER A 336 -12.41 -17.90 -12.48
N ALA A 337 -11.94 -17.32 -11.38
CA ALA A 337 -12.62 -17.33 -10.09
C ALA A 337 -13.26 -15.97 -9.80
N PHE A 338 -14.58 -15.97 -9.61
CA PHE A 338 -15.42 -14.79 -9.39
C PHE A 338 -15.69 -14.50 -7.93
N SER A 339 -15.63 -15.51 -7.05
CA SER A 339 -15.94 -15.34 -5.62
C SER A 339 -15.08 -16.18 -4.70
N ILE A 340 -14.83 -15.66 -3.49
CA ILE A 340 -14.25 -16.40 -2.37
C ILE A 340 -15.16 -16.23 -1.15
N SER A 341 -15.38 -17.32 -0.42
CA SER A 341 -16.00 -17.31 0.89
C SER A 341 -15.13 -18.07 1.88
N LEU A 342 -15.01 -17.57 3.11
CA LEU A 342 -14.26 -18.22 4.19
C LEU A 342 -15.20 -18.60 5.33
N HIS A 343 -15.06 -19.82 5.80
CA HIS A 343 -15.71 -20.30 7.01
C HIS A 343 -14.78 -20.09 8.22
N HIS A 344 -15.35 -19.88 9.40
CA HIS A 344 -14.60 -19.67 10.65
C HIS A 344 -13.69 -20.87 11.04
N SER A 345 -13.88 -22.03 10.42
CA SER A 345 -13.02 -23.21 10.60
C SER A 345 -11.77 -23.20 9.70
N GLY A 346 -11.55 -22.13 8.92
CA GLY A 346 -10.44 -22.02 7.97
C GLY A 346 -10.68 -22.70 6.61
N VAL A 347 -11.92 -23.13 6.34
CA VAL A 347 -12.31 -23.73 5.05
C VAL A 347 -12.76 -22.63 4.10
N MET A 348 -12.23 -22.62 2.89
CA MET A 348 -12.55 -21.64 1.85
C MET A 348 -13.35 -22.29 0.73
N ALA A 349 -14.31 -21.56 0.19
CA ALA A 349 -15.04 -21.92 -1.03
C ALA A 349 -14.70 -20.90 -2.12
N VAL A 350 -14.31 -21.38 -3.30
CA VAL A 350 -13.98 -20.53 -4.46
C VAL A 350 -14.90 -20.87 -5.62
N GLY A 351 -15.71 -19.92 -6.08
CA GLY A 351 -16.65 -20.09 -7.19
C GLY A 351 -16.18 -19.39 -8.46
N GLY A 352 -16.45 -19.98 -9.63
CA GLY A 352 -15.94 -19.47 -10.90
C GLY A 352 -16.67 -19.94 -12.16
N TYR A 353 -16.02 -19.71 -13.31
CA TYR A 353 -16.46 -20.24 -14.60
C TYR A 353 -16.45 -21.77 -14.58
N GLY A 354 -17.50 -22.40 -15.11
CA GLY A 354 -17.62 -23.86 -15.14
C GLY A 354 -18.25 -24.48 -13.88
N GLY A 355 -18.88 -23.67 -13.04
CA GLY A 355 -19.80 -24.14 -11.99
C GLY A 355 -19.11 -24.65 -10.75
N LEU A 356 -17.78 -24.70 -10.81
CA LEU A 356 -16.92 -25.50 -9.98
C LEU A 356 -16.61 -24.72 -8.71
N VAL A 357 -17.24 -25.10 -7.60
CA VAL A 357 -16.89 -24.58 -6.27
C VAL A 357 -15.73 -25.40 -5.75
N ASP A 358 -14.53 -24.83 -5.65
CA ASP A 358 -13.39 -25.52 -5.04
C ASP A 358 -13.38 -25.27 -3.52
N VAL A 359 -13.29 -26.34 -2.73
CA VAL A 359 -13.23 -26.26 -1.27
C VAL A 359 -11.79 -26.49 -0.82
N ILE A 360 -11.19 -25.46 -0.26
CA ILE A 360 -9.78 -25.44 0.15
C ILE A 360 -9.72 -25.45 1.67
N SER A 361 -8.93 -26.36 2.24
CA SER A 361 -8.66 -26.39 3.69
C SER A 361 -7.18 -26.14 3.98
N GLN A 362 -6.80 -26.12 5.26
CA GLN A 362 -5.41 -26.08 5.71
C GLN A 362 -4.52 -27.21 5.16
N TYR A 363 -5.10 -28.31 4.68
CA TYR A 363 -4.38 -29.45 4.10
C TYR A 363 -4.22 -29.37 2.56
N GLY A 364 -4.69 -28.29 1.91
CA GLY A 364 -4.66 -28.09 0.47
C GLY A 364 -6.05 -28.00 -0.18
N SER A 365 -6.08 -27.79 -1.50
CA SER A 365 -7.32 -27.87 -2.30
C SER A 365 -7.81 -29.32 -2.27
N HIS A 366 -9.06 -29.52 -1.84
CA HIS A 366 -9.66 -30.86 -1.83
C HIS A 366 -10.21 -31.26 -3.18
N LEU A 367 -10.00 -30.46 -4.25
CA LEU A 367 -10.50 -30.71 -5.61
C LEU A 367 -11.94 -31.20 -5.61
N CYS A 368 -12.72 -30.70 -4.67
CA CYS A 368 -14.12 -31.01 -4.45
C CYS A 368 -14.92 -30.30 -5.53
N THR A 369 -14.78 -30.79 -6.76
CA THR A 369 -15.33 -30.22 -7.98
C THR A 369 -16.82 -30.49 -8.00
N PHE A 370 -17.62 -29.47 -7.72
CA PHE A 370 -19.07 -29.55 -7.87
C PHE A 370 -19.48 -28.82 -9.14
N ARG A 371 -20.00 -29.54 -10.12
CA ARG A 371 -20.59 -28.91 -11.30
C ARG A 371 -22.08 -28.76 -11.07
N CYS A 372 -22.57 -27.52 -11.10
CA CYS A 372 -23.99 -27.22 -10.97
C CYS A 372 -24.73 -27.66 -12.24
N SER A 373 -25.56 -28.71 -12.18
CA SER A 373 -26.36 -29.19 -13.32
C SER A 373 -27.51 -28.24 -13.65
N GLY A 374 -27.69 -27.93 -14.94
CA GLY A 374 -28.81 -27.13 -15.45
C GLY A 374 -30.15 -27.85 -15.34
N THR A 375 -31.19 -27.19 -14.84
CA THR A 375 -32.58 -27.68 -14.95
C THR A 375 -33.11 -27.34 -16.35
N HIS A 376 -33.34 -28.35 -17.21
CA HIS A 376 -33.68 -28.21 -18.63
C HIS A 376 -35.01 -27.48 -18.95
N GLY A 377 -35.06 -26.84 -20.13
CA GLY A 377 -36.25 -26.79 -21.01
C GLY A 377 -36.98 -25.45 -21.19
N GLY A 378 -36.36 -24.42 -21.78
CA GLY A 378 -37.06 -23.17 -22.13
C GLY A 378 -36.52 -22.54 -23.42
N ASP A 379 -37.42 -22.05 -24.28
CA ASP A 379 -37.19 -21.58 -25.66
C ASP A 379 -36.10 -20.46 -25.75
N PRO A 380 -35.01 -20.61 -26.54
CA PRO A 380 -33.81 -19.77 -26.44
C PRO A 380 -33.93 -18.36 -27.05
N ARG A 381 -34.97 -18.09 -27.84
CA ARG A 381 -34.92 -16.97 -28.82
C ARG A 381 -35.08 -15.56 -28.24
N SER A 382 -35.37 -15.41 -26.95
CA SER A 382 -35.60 -14.07 -26.33
C SER A 382 -34.46 -13.57 -25.45
N TRP A 383 -33.49 -14.41 -25.10
CA TRP A 383 -32.43 -14.08 -24.12
C TRP A 383 -31.08 -13.68 -24.74
N GLU A 384 -30.89 -13.91 -26.04
CA GLU A 384 -29.54 -13.98 -26.64
C GLU A 384 -28.83 -12.65 -26.93
N THR A 385 -29.52 -11.50 -26.89
CA THR A 385 -28.90 -10.24 -27.40
C THR A 385 -28.22 -9.40 -26.32
N LEU A 386 -28.53 -9.62 -25.03
CA LEU A 386 -28.02 -8.83 -23.90
C LEU A 386 -26.84 -9.50 -23.17
N THR A 387 -26.88 -10.82 -22.97
CA THR A 387 -25.85 -11.61 -22.26
C THR A 387 -24.52 -11.67 -23.04
N LEU A 388 -24.58 -11.81 -24.37
CA LEU A 388 -23.40 -11.91 -25.25
C LEU A 388 -22.56 -10.63 -25.34
N LYS A 389 -23.16 -9.45 -25.12
CA LYS A 389 -22.43 -8.17 -25.06
C LYS A 389 -21.72 -7.96 -23.72
N ARG A 390 -22.23 -8.54 -22.62
CA ARG A 390 -21.71 -8.32 -21.26
C ARG A 390 -20.72 -9.38 -20.79
N GLN A 391 -20.89 -10.66 -21.15
CA GLN A 391 -19.80 -11.64 -21.04
C GLN A 391 -18.58 -11.18 -21.84
N LYS A 392 -18.78 -10.56 -23.00
CA LYS A 392 -17.69 -9.89 -23.73
C LYS A 392 -17.14 -8.66 -23.03
N ARG A 393 -17.85 -7.93 -22.15
CA ARG A 393 -17.28 -6.81 -21.37
C ARG A 393 -16.47 -7.30 -20.16
N TYR A 394 -16.97 -8.30 -19.44
CA TYR A 394 -16.21 -8.98 -18.38
C TYR A 394 -14.98 -9.72 -18.95
N CYS A 395 -15.10 -10.37 -20.12
CA CYS A 395 -13.97 -11.00 -20.82
C CYS A 395 -13.11 -10.04 -21.67
N SER A 396 -13.59 -8.89 -22.18
CA SER A 396 -12.77 -7.96 -22.96
C SER A 396 -11.76 -7.21 -22.11
N CYS A 397 -12.01 -7.13 -20.80
CA CYS A 397 -11.01 -6.70 -19.82
C CYS A 397 -9.83 -7.70 -19.69
N VAL A 398 -9.97 -8.91 -20.26
CA VAL A 398 -8.99 -10.01 -20.16
C VAL A 398 -8.13 -10.16 -21.44
N SER A 399 -8.43 -9.48 -22.55
CA SER A 399 -7.61 -9.61 -23.76
C SER A 399 -7.61 -8.39 -24.67
N SER A 400 -6.69 -7.45 -24.46
CA SER A 400 -6.13 -6.66 -25.58
C SER A 400 -4.80 -6.00 -25.21
N SER A 401 -3.77 -6.34 -25.99
CA SER A 401 -2.44 -5.72 -26.02
C SER A 401 -2.00 -5.60 -27.48
N SER A 402 -1.81 -4.38 -28.02
CA SER A 402 -0.68 -3.96 -28.89
C SER A 402 -0.89 -2.64 -29.69
N PHE A 403 0.02 -1.69 -29.41
CA PHE A 403 0.87 -0.80 -30.27
C PHE A 403 0.38 0.15 -31.40
N ILE A 404 0.59 1.47 -31.15
CA ILE A 404 1.26 2.59 -31.91
C ILE A 404 0.85 2.87 -33.39
N THR A 405 0.47 4.08 -33.86
CA THR A 405 1.28 5.32 -34.10
C THR A 405 0.45 6.61 -34.30
N SER A 406 1.13 7.73 -34.02
CA SER A 406 0.90 9.17 -34.32
C SER A 406 0.15 9.57 -35.61
N ASP A 407 -0.68 10.62 -35.57
CA ASP A 407 -0.31 11.96 -36.10
C ASP A 407 -1.36 13.08 -35.91
N HIS A 408 -0.89 14.30 -36.11
CA HIS A 408 -1.44 15.65 -35.91
C HIS A 408 -2.86 16.07 -36.42
N ARG A 409 -3.41 17.06 -35.68
CA ARG A 409 -4.15 18.29 -36.09
C ARG A 409 -5.67 18.28 -36.40
N LEU A 410 -6.30 19.30 -35.79
CA LEU A 410 -7.39 20.19 -36.25
C LEU A 410 -8.88 19.80 -36.11
N SER A 411 -9.53 20.62 -35.28
CA SER A 411 -10.85 21.28 -35.44
C SER A 411 -12.18 20.49 -35.47
N SER A 412 -13.02 20.86 -34.50
CA SER A 412 -14.44 21.25 -34.62
C SER A 412 -15.53 20.19 -34.91
N SER A 413 -16.44 20.09 -33.93
CA SER A 413 -17.91 20.14 -34.09
C SER A 413 -18.71 18.92 -34.61
N PHE A 414 -19.52 18.40 -33.68
CA PHE A 414 -20.91 17.92 -33.83
C PHE A 414 -21.25 16.53 -34.44
N ARG A 415 -21.89 15.73 -33.56
CA ARG A 415 -23.08 14.85 -33.69
C ARG A 415 -23.00 13.46 -34.36
N LEU A 416 -23.32 12.49 -33.49
CA LEU A 416 -24.25 11.34 -33.63
C LEU A 416 -24.05 10.32 -34.75
N GLY A 417 -23.89 9.06 -34.32
CA GLY A 417 -24.44 7.90 -35.03
C GLY A 417 -23.41 6.88 -35.52
N THR A 418 -23.43 5.70 -34.90
CA THR A 418 -23.19 4.39 -35.53
C THR A 418 -21.92 4.22 -36.39
N SER A 419 -20.85 3.64 -35.85
CA SER A 419 -19.96 2.73 -36.59
C SER A 419 -18.92 2.11 -35.65
N CYS A 420 -18.96 0.79 -35.46
CA CYS A 420 -17.75 -0.03 -35.34
C CYS A 420 -18.10 -1.52 -35.51
N ALA A 421 -18.38 -1.91 -36.74
CA ALA A 421 -18.21 -3.27 -37.22
C ALA A 421 -17.32 -3.17 -38.47
N ARG A 422 -16.02 -3.48 -38.30
CA ARG A 422 -15.03 -3.87 -39.34
C ARG A 422 -13.61 -3.48 -38.88
N GLN A 423 -12.93 -4.40 -38.21
CA GLN A 423 -11.50 -4.70 -38.39
C GLN A 423 -11.09 -5.81 -37.42
N THR A 424 -11.40 -7.06 -37.76
CA THR A 424 -10.83 -8.22 -37.07
C THR A 424 -10.74 -9.40 -38.03
N HIS A 425 -9.99 -9.24 -39.13
CA HIS A 425 -9.55 -10.36 -39.95
C HIS A 425 -8.17 -10.00 -40.51
N ILE A 426 -7.10 -10.54 -39.87
CA ILE A 426 -5.75 -10.83 -40.41
C ILE A 426 -4.78 -11.33 -39.30
N ILE A 427 -5.13 -11.32 -38.00
CA ILE A 427 -4.19 -11.70 -36.92
C ILE A 427 -4.36 -13.15 -36.40
N ILE A 428 -5.39 -13.89 -36.83
CA ILE A 428 -5.67 -15.24 -36.28
C ILE A 428 -4.95 -16.38 -37.04
N ILE A 429 -4.40 -16.14 -38.23
CA ILE A 429 -3.75 -17.22 -39.02
C ILE A 429 -2.26 -17.41 -38.66
N ILE A 430 -1.61 -16.46 -37.98
CA ILE A 430 -0.16 -16.57 -37.64
C ILE A 430 0.08 -17.25 -36.28
N ASN A 431 -0.87 -17.20 -35.34
CA ASN A 431 -0.68 -17.77 -33.99
C ASN A 431 -0.94 -19.28 -33.87
N ILE A 432 -1.31 -19.97 -34.96
CA ILE A 432 -1.51 -21.43 -34.96
C ILE A 432 -0.26 -22.20 -35.45
N ILE A 433 0.80 -21.51 -35.91
CA ILE A 433 2.01 -22.17 -36.45
C ILE A 433 3.23 -22.10 -35.49
N ILE A 434 3.18 -21.33 -34.39
CA ILE A 434 4.30 -21.22 -33.43
C ILE A 434 3.89 -21.81 -32.07
N ASN A 435 3.33 -23.02 -32.06
CA ASN A 435 3.06 -23.77 -30.83
C ASN A 435 3.34 -25.26 -30.98
N ILE A 436 4.47 -25.57 -31.63
CA ILE A 436 5.14 -26.88 -31.61
C ILE A 436 6.64 -26.58 -31.51
N ASN A 437 7.23 -26.81 -30.32
CA ASN A 437 8.68 -26.90 -29.98
C ASN A 437 9.20 -26.05 -28.80
N ILE A 438 8.45 -25.88 -27.71
CA ILE A 438 9.06 -25.57 -26.38
C ILE A 438 8.43 -26.46 -25.30
N ILE A 439 8.36 -27.77 -25.57
CA ILE A 439 8.20 -28.81 -24.57
C ILE A 439 9.49 -29.64 -24.68
N ASN A 440 10.58 -29.19 -24.04
CA ASN A 440 11.77 -30.01 -23.73
C ASN A 440 12.90 -29.31 -22.95
N ILE A 441 12.70 -28.11 -22.36
CA ILE A 441 13.78 -27.42 -21.61
C ILE A 441 13.40 -27.12 -20.14
N ILE A 442 12.25 -27.56 -19.62
CA ILE A 442 11.86 -27.34 -18.20
C ILE A 442 11.81 -28.67 -17.42
N GLN A 443 12.76 -29.57 -17.66
CA GLN A 443 12.88 -30.82 -16.91
C GLN A 443 14.30 -31.10 -16.38
N PHE A 444 15.10 -30.06 -16.20
CA PHE A 444 16.36 -30.13 -15.47
C PHE A 444 16.40 -28.94 -14.50
N MET A 445 16.71 -29.19 -13.23
CA MET A 445 16.75 -28.24 -12.10
C MET A 445 15.52 -28.14 -11.18
N ALA A 446 14.78 -29.23 -11.01
CA ALA A 446 14.11 -29.51 -9.73
C ALA A 446 15.13 -30.20 -8.81
N GLY A 447 15.58 -29.51 -7.76
CA GLY A 447 16.48 -30.10 -6.76
C GLY A 447 16.93 -29.12 -5.68
N LEU A 448 16.34 -29.28 -4.48
CA LEU A 448 16.76 -28.78 -3.16
C LEU A 448 16.51 -27.28 -2.85
N ALA A 449 15.40 -27.03 -2.18
CA ALA A 449 15.24 -25.88 -1.28
C ALA A 449 15.73 -26.28 0.13
N PRO A 450 16.57 -25.48 0.81
CA PRO A 450 16.72 -25.56 2.26
C PRO A 450 15.75 -24.62 2.96
N GLU A 451 15.28 -25.08 4.11
CA GLU A 451 14.38 -24.44 5.05
C GLU A 451 14.96 -23.16 5.68
N GLY A 452 14.07 -22.22 6.04
CA GLY A 452 14.32 -21.13 6.97
C GLY A 452 15.07 -19.95 6.37
N SER A 453 14.38 -18.85 6.11
CA SER A 453 15.02 -17.57 5.77
C SER A 453 15.70 -16.98 7.02
N GLN A 454 16.85 -17.54 7.39
CA GLN A 454 17.89 -16.74 8.03
C GLN A 454 18.28 -15.65 7.03
N PHE A 455 18.21 -14.39 7.45
CA PHE A 455 18.87 -13.30 6.74
C PHE A 455 20.33 -13.70 6.53
N ASP A 456 20.79 -13.88 5.30
CA ASP A 456 22.17 -14.27 5.02
C ASP A 456 22.95 -13.03 4.56
N ALA A 457 23.71 -12.44 5.49
CA ALA A 457 24.49 -11.23 5.27
C ALA A 457 25.48 -11.39 4.09
N ARG A 458 25.92 -12.63 3.82
CA ARG A 458 26.81 -12.93 2.68
C ARG A 458 26.11 -12.79 1.34
N GLN A 459 24.82 -13.08 1.27
CA GLN A 459 24.04 -12.94 0.04
C GLN A 459 23.71 -11.48 -0.27
N TYR A 460 23.53 -10.64 0.77
CA TYR A 460 23.42 -9.19 0.64
C TYR A 460 24.74 -8.55 0.20
N ASP A 461 25.85 -8.90 0.85
CA ASP A 461 27.18 -8.40 0.47
C ASP A 461 27.60 -8.90 -0.92
N ALA A 462 27.25 -10.12 -1.30
CA ALA A 462 27.48 -10.64 -2.66
C ALA A 462 26.67 -9.86 -3.70
N LYS A 463 25.38 -9.61 -3.48
CA LYS A 463 24.53 -8.84 -4.39
C LYS A 463 24.93 -7.36 -4.46
N MET A 464 25.43 -6.82 -3.35
CA MET A 464 25.96 -5.45 -3.28
C MET A 464 27.31 -5.35 -3.98
N SER A 465 28.18 -6.35 -3.83
CA SER A 465 29.45 -6.43 -4.55
C SER A 465 29.23 -6.66 -6.05
N GLU A 466 28.24 -7.46 -6.44
CA GLU A 466 27.87 -7.76 -7.84
C GLU A 466 27.29 -6.51 -8.55
N LEU A 467 26.43 -5.73 -7.88
CA LEU A 467 25.96 -4.41 -8.34
C LEU A 467 27.07 -3.35 -8.43
N LEU A 468 28.17 -3.54 -7.70
CA LEU A 468 29.37 -2.69 -7.71
C LEU A 468 30.41 -3.14 -8.74
N THR A 469 30.47 -4.42 -9.10
CA THR A 469 31.46 -4.97 -10.06
C THR A 469 30.96 -5.05 -11.50
N ALA A 470 29.65 -5.16 -11.74
CA ALA A 470 29.14 -5.39 -13.09
C ALA A 470 29.30 -4.17 -14.03
N ASP A 471 29.35 -2.93 -13.50
CA ASP A 471 29.55 -1.67 -14.26
C ASP A 471 30.16 -0.53 -13.40
N GLY A 472 30.58 -0.79 -12.14
CA GLY A 472 30.67 0.25 -11.10
C GLY A 472 31.99 1.02 -10.94
N GLN A 473 33.09 0.64 -11.59
CA GLN A 473 34.33 1.43 -11.50
C GLN A 473 34.32 2.70 -12.37
N ASP A 474 33.54 2.72 -13.47
CA ASP A 474 33.49 3.87 -14.39
C ASP A 474 32.50 4.97 -13.97
N PHE A 475 31.62 4.69 -12.99
CA PHE A 475 30.62 5.64 -12.49
C PHE A 475 31.16 6.57 -11.39
N PHE A 476 32.24 6.22 -10.68
CA PHE A 476 32.75 7.04 -9.58
C PHE A 476 34.05 7.75 -9.96
N THR A 477 34.19 9.00 -9.51
CA THR A 477 35.46 9.74 -9.62
C THR A 477 36.28 9.52 -8.35
N SER A 478 37.53 9.11 -8.47
CA SER A 478 38.46 9.03 -7.33
C SER A 478 38.89 10.42 -6.89
N TYR A 479 38.89 10.68 -5.58
CA TYR A 479 39.32 11.95 -5.01
C TYR A 479 40.07 11.69 -3.71
N ASP A 480 41.39 11.84 -3.74
CA ASP A 480 42.27 11.41 -2.65
C ASP A 480 42.85 12.58 -1.84
N GLU A 481 42.51 13.83 -2.19
CA GLU A 481 43.00 15.00 -1.46
C GLU A 481 42.36 15.09 -0.06
N VAL A 482 43.19 15.28 0.96
CA VAL A 482 42.79 15.45 2.36
C VAL A 482 43.40 16.74 2.90
N TYR A 483 42.58 17.59 3.51
CA TYR A 483 42.99 18.89 4.03
C TYR A 483 42.86 18.93 5.54
N GLU A 484 43.98 19.03 6.27
CA GLU A 484 43.99 18.93 7.74
C GLU A 484 43.49 20.17 8.49
N SER A 485 43.38 21.33 7.82
CA SER A 485 42.86 22.59 8.36
C SER A 485 41.93 23.27 7.37
N PHE A 486 41.03 24.13 7.86
CA PHE A 486 40.15 24.93 7.00
C PHE A 486 40.93 25.95 6.16
N ASP A 487 42.04 26.49 6.68
CA ASP A 487 42.91 27.42 5.95
C ASP A 487 43.50 26.79 4.68
N ALA A 488 43.83 25.49 4.74
CA ALA A 488 44.40 24.76 3.61
C ALA A 488 43.40 24.49 2.48
N MET A 489 42.10 24.66 2.73
CA MET A 489 41.03 24.34 1.76
C MET A 489 40.78 25.42 0.71
N GLY A 490 41.45 26.58 0.80
CA GLY A 490 41.31 27.68 -0.17
C GLY A 490 39.93 28.34 -0.17
N LEU A 491 39.29 28.42 1.00
CA LEU A 491 37.97 29.05 1.17
C LEU A 491 38.07 30.59 1.16
N GLN A 492 36.97 31.27 0.82
CA GLN A 492 36.90 32.74 0.92
C GLN A 492 37.14 33.19 2.37
N GLU A 493 37.87 34.30 2.56
CA GLU A 493 38.24 34.79 3.91
C GLU A 493 37.02 35.03 4.81
N ASN A 494 35.93 35.59 4.25
CA ASN A 494 34.70 35.82 5.00
C ASN A 494 33.98 34.52 5.38
N LEU A 495 34.04 33.49 4.53
CA LEU A 495 33.51 32.17 4.87
C LEU A 495 34.35 31.51 5.97
N LEU A 496 35.66 31.57 5.83
CA LEU A 496 36.61 31.03 6.81
C LEU A 496 36.40 31.69 8.19
N ARG A 497 36.22 33.01 8.21
CA ARG A 497 35.86 33.76 9.42
C ARG A 497 34.53 33.30 10.02
N GLY A 498 33.53 33.01 9.19
CA GLY A 498 32.25 32.44 9.64
C GLY A 498 32.38 31.06 10.27
N ILE A 499 33.20 30.18 9.67
CA ILE A 499 33.50 28.83 10.19
C ILE A 499 34.12 28.91 11.59
N TYR A 500 35.15 29.74 11.77
CA TYR A 500 35.80 29.91 13.08
C TYR A 500 34.88 30.60 14.10
N ALA A 501 34.11 31.61 13.69
CA ALA A 501 33.17 32.30 14.58
C ALA A 501 32.03 31.38 15.06
N TYR A 502 31.64 30.39 14.25
CA TYR A 502 30.68 29.37 14.65
C TYR A 502 31.24 28.40 15.71
N GLY A 503 32.57 28.36 15.88
CA GLY A 503 33.26 27.54 16.87
C GLY A 503 33.94 26.28 16.32
N PHE A 504 34.12 26.16 15.00
CA PHE A 504 34.92 25.08 14.43
C PHE A 504 36.41 25.43 14.49
N GLU A 505 37.22 24.54 15.07
CA GLU A 505 38.67 24.70 15.13
C GLU A 505 39.39 23.85 14.07
N LYS A 506 39.11 22.54 14.05
CA LYS A 506 39.70 21.57 13.12
C LYS A 506 38.61 20.85 12.32
N PRO A 507 38.80 20.62 11.01
CA PRO A 507 37.86 19.87 10.21
C PRO A 507 37.77 18.39 10.64
N SER A 508 36.56 17.85 10.69
CA SER A 508 36.31 16.42 10.90
C SER A 508 36.73 15.59 9.68
N ALA A 509 36.88 14.26 9.83
CA ALA A 509 37.31 13.38 8.74
C ALA A 509 36.48 13.53 7.45
N ILE A 510 35.16 13.75 7.56
CA ILE A 510 34.30 13.99 6.41
C ILE A 510 34.49 15.38 5.81
N GLN A 511 34.77 16.41 6.64
CA GLN A 511 35.04 17.77 6.18
C GLN A 511 36.38 17.87 5.44
N GLN A 512 37.41 17.19 5.95
CA GLN A 512 38.77 17.15 5.38
C GLN A 512 38.79 16.65 3.93
N ARG A 513 37.90 15.71 3.60
CA ARG A 513 37.76 15.10 2.27
C ARG A 513 36.63 15.71 1.45
N GLY A 514 35.60 16.24 2.11
CA GLY A 514 34.31 16.52 1.49
C GLY A 514 34.05 17.97 1.09
N ILE A 515 34.68 18.96 1.74
CA ILE A 515 34.41 20.37 1.46
C ILE A 515 34.94 20.75 0.07
N VAL A 516 36.23 20.53 -0.17
CA VAL A 516 36.92 20.96 -1.40
C VAL A 516 36.34 20.36 -2.69
N PRO A 517 36.05 19.04 -2.81
CA PRO A 517 35.47 18.51 -4.04
C PRO A 517 34.10 19.12 -4.34
N PHE A 518 33.30 19.39 -3.31
CA PHE A 518 32.02 20.06 -3.49
C PHE A 518 32.22 21.52 -3.92
N CYS A 519 33.17 22.27 -3.33
CA CYS A 519 33.53 23.62 -3.78
C CYS A 519 34.03 23.68 -5.23
N LYS A 520 34.64 22.61 -5.75
CA LYS A 520 35.13 22.50 -7.13
C LYS A 520 34.00 22.25 -8.16
N GLY A 521 32.74 22.16 -7.72
CA GLY A 521 31.60 21.92 -8.60
C GLY A 521 31.39 20.45 -8.98
N LEU A 522 32.03 19.51 -8.27
CA LEU A 522 31.86 18.08 -8.51
C LEU A 522 30.60 17.56 -7.81
N ASP A 523 29.92 16.60 -8.45
CA ASP A 523 28.86 15.84 -7.78
C ASP A 523 29.47 14.99 -6.66
N VAL A 524 28.85 14.97 -5.48
CA VAL A 524 29.40 14.26 -4.30
C VAL A 524 28.38 13.35 -3.65
N ILE A 525 28.81 12.14 -3.30
CA ILE A 525 28.07 11.23 -2.41
C ILE A 525 28.89 11.12 -1.12
N GLN A 526 28.37 11.65 -0.03
CA GLN A 526 29.04 11.66 1.25
C GLN A 526 28.27 10.82 2.28
N GLN A 527 28.92 9.76 2.74
CA GLN A 527 28.41 8.88 3.78
C GLN A 527 29.25 9.01 5.05
N ALA A 528 28.64 9.52 6.12
CA ALA A 528 29.26 9.61 7.44
C ALA A 528 28.20 9.56 8.55
N GLN A 529 28.58 9.23 9.78
CA GLN A 529 27.65 9.15 10.91
C GLN A 529 26.94 10.49 11.21
N SER A 530 25.84 10.44 11.97
CA SER A 530 25.20 11.66 12.48
C SER A 530 26.16 12.43 13.41
N GLY A 531 26.11 13.76 13.38
CA GLY A 531 26.97 14.60 14.25
C GLY A 531 28.44 14.70 13.83
N THR A 532 28.85 14.14 12.68
CA THR A 532 30.24 14.21 12.18
C THR A 532 30.54 15.46 11.34
N GLY A 533 29.59 16.39 11.23
CA GLY A 533 29.78 17.66 10.52
C GLY A 533 29.35 17.69 9.05
N LYS A 534 28.58 16.69 8.56
CA LYS A 534 28.03 16.64 7.17
C LYS A 534 27.31 17.92 6.77
N THR A 535 26.45 18.45 7.65
CA THR A 535 25.71 19.68 7.40
C THR A 535 26.63 20.87 7.16
N ALA A 536 27.66 21.02 7.99
CA ALA A 536 28.66 22.06 7.80
C ALA A 536 29.48 21.86 6.52
N THR A 537 29.73 20.61 6.10
CA THR A 537 30.43 20.30 4.84
C THR A 537 29.71 20.88 3.63
N PHE A 538 28.43 20.54 3.43
CA PHE A 538 27.69 21.04 2.27
C PHE A 538 27.32 22.51 2.40
N CYS A 539 27.05 23.01 3.61
CA CYS A 539 26.80 24.44 3.80
C CYS A 539 28.02 25.27 3.40
N SER A 540 29.23 24.85 3.79
CA SER A 540 30.47 25.53 3.41
C SER A 540 30.68 25.49 1.90
N GLY A 541 30.46 24.34 1.25
CA GLY A 541 30.62 24.24 -0.20
C GLY A 541 29.55 24.97 -1.02
N ILE A 542 28.31 25.11 -0.50
CA ILE A 542 27.31 26.02 -1.08
C ILE A 542 27.79 27.46 -0.96
N LEU A 543 28.08 27.93 0.26
CA LEU A 543 28.44 29.32 0.53
C LEU A 543 29.69 29.78 -0.24
N GLN A 544 30.64 28.89 -0.48
CA GLN A 544 31.83 29.16 -1.28
C GLN A 544 31.52 29.46 -2.76
N GLN A 545 30.44 28.87 -3.31
CA GLN A 545 30.10 28.93 -4.73
C GLN A 545 29.01 29.94 -5.08
N LEU A 546 28.35 30.54 -4.06
CA LEU A 546 27.31 31.54 -4.29
C LEU A 546 27.87 32.83 -4.90
N ASP A 547 27.12 33.41 -5.84
CA ASP A 547 27.31 34.77 -6.32
C ASP A 547 26.43 35.72 -5.49
N TYR A 548 27.04 36.45 -4.57
CA TYR A 548 26.34 37.39 -3.68
C TYR A 548 25.88 38.69 -4.39
N GLY A 549 26.31 38.93 -5.63
CA GLY A 549 25.81 40.05 -6.44
C GLY A 549 24.42 39.79 -7.01
N LEU A 550 24.01 38.51 -7.12
CA LEU A 550 22.74 38.08 -7.69
C LEU A 550 21.80 37.54 -6.60
N VAL A 551 20.79 38.34 -6.24
CA VAL A 551 19.80 37.99 -5.20
C VAL A 551 18.68 37.11 -5.76
N GLU A 552 19.05 35.97 -6.33
CA GLU A 552 18.13 34.92 -6.82
C GLU A 552 18.55 33.56 -6.25
N CYS A 553 17.63 32.59 -6.25
CA CYS A 553 17.89 31.28 -5.66
C CYS A 553 18.92 30.51 -6.51
N GLN A 554 20.10 30.25 -5.92
CA GLN A 554 21.23 29.59 -6.57
C GLN A 554 21.48 28.17 -6.05
N ALA A 555 21.05 27.87 -4.83
CA ALA A 555 21.14 26.53 -4.24
C ALA A 555 19.81 26.10 -3.63
N LEU A 556 19.46 24.84 -3.83
CA LEU A 556 18.29 24.20 -3.24
C LEU A 556 18.72 23.02 -2.37
N VAL A 557 18.32 23.03 -1.11
CA VAL A 557 18.61 21.96 -0.14
C VAL A 557 17.30 21.32 0.30
N LEU A 558 17.18 20.00 0.14
CA LEU A 558 16.06 19.22 0.64
C LEU A 558 16.44 18.48 1.92
N ALA A 559 15.52 18.48 2.88
CA ALA A 559 15.61 17.74 4.13
C ALA A 559 14.29 16.98 4.42
N PRO A 560 14.32 15.80 5.04
CA PRO A 560 13.14 14.97 5.31
C PRO A 560 12.14 15.59 6.31
N THR A 561 12.61 16.47 7.21
CA THR A 561 11.78 17.07 8.27
C THR A 561 11.86 18.59 8.26
N ARG A 562 10.83 19.23 8.82
CA ARG A 562 10.76 20.70 8.92
C ARG A 562 11.83 21.23 9.87
N GLU A 563 12.02 20.52 10.97
CA GLU A 563 12.96 20.84 12.03
C GLU A 563 14.39 20.79 11.51
N LEU A 564 14.73 19.78 10.70
CA LEU A 564 16.06 19.68 10.09
C LEU A 564 16.27 20.79 9.05
N ALA A 565 15.27 21.10 8.22
CA ALA A 565 15.35 22.21 7.27
C ALA A 565 15.61 23.55 7.97
N GLN A 566 14.91 23.85 9.06
CA GLN A 566 15.14 25.05 9.88
C GLN A 566 16.52 25.03 10.56
N GLN A 567 17.02 23.87 10.97
CA GLN A 567 18.37 23.75 11.54
C GLN A 567 19.44 24.08 10.49
N ILE A 568 19.33 23.50 9.29
CA ILE A 568 20.24 23.76 8.18
C ILE A 568 20.22 25.26 7.83
N GLU A 569 19.04 25.89 7.80
CA GLU A 569 18.91 27.33 7.56
C GLU A 569 19.69 28.17 8.57
N LYS A 570 19.59 27.85 9.87
CA LYS A 570 20.37 28.52 10.93
C LYS A 570 21.87 28.32 10.80
N VAL A 571 22.31 27.08 10.53
CA VAL A 571 23.73 26.76 10.33
C VAL A 571 24.28 27.55 9.15
N MET A 572 23.55 27.56 8.03
CA MET A 572 23.97 28.25 6.82
C MET A 572 24.03 29.77 7.00
N ARG A 573 23.07 30.37 7.72
CA ARG A 573 23.15 31.78 8.09
C ARG A 573 24.34 32.09 8.97
N ALA A 574 24.61 31.27 9.97
CA ALA A 574 25.70 31.51 10.91
C ALA A 574 27.08 31.38 10.23
N LEU A 575 27.27 30.37 9.38
CA LEU A 575 28.50 30.23 8.58
C LEU A 575 28.66 31.35 7.54
N GLY A 576 27.54 31.84 6.99
CA GLY A 576 27.51 32.90 5.96
C GLY A 576 27.30 34.31 6.49
N ASP A 577 27.41 34.54 7.80
CA ASP A 577 27.09 35.84 8.44
C ASP A 577 27.94 36.98 7.85
N TYR A 578 29.23 36.72 7.63
CA TYR A 578 30.18 37.67 7.02
C TYR A 578 30.09 37.75 5.48
N LEU A 579 29.25 36.94 4.84
CA LEU A 579 29.04 36.94 3.39
C LEU A 579 27.75 37.66 2.99
N GLY A 580 26.87 37.97 3.94
CA GLY A 580 25.56 38.58 3.65
C GLY A 580 24.58 37.61 2.97
N VAL A 581 24.70 36.31 3.25
CA VAL A 581 23.85 35.29 2.65
C VAL A 581 22.38 35.49 3.05
N LYS A 582 21.47 35.19 2.11
CA LYS A 582 20.02 35.20 2.34
C LYS A 582 19.51 33.79 2.14
N VAL A 583 19.16 33.14 3.24
CA VAL A 583 18.63 31.76 3.24
C VAL A 583 17.14 31.81 3.59
N HIS A 584 16.33 30.89 3.09
CA HIS A 584 14.93 30.76 3.53
C HIS A 584 14.54 29.29 3.72
N ALA A 585 13.77 29.02 4.77
CA ALA A 585 13.28 27.68 5.11
C ALA A 585 11.84 27.48 4.59
N CYS A 586 11.70 26.81 3.44
CA CYS A 586 10.43 26.42 2.83
C CYS A 586 9.89 25.11 3.44
N VAL A 587 9.21 25.22 4.58
CA VAL A 587 8.67 24.07 5.31
C VAL A 587 7.15 24.11 5.37
N GLY A 588 6.49 22.95 5.42
CA GLY A 588 5.04 22.90 5.59
C GLY A 588 4.57 23.61 6.87
N GLY A 589 3.27 23.94 6.98
CA GLY A 589 2.69 24.49 8.20
C GLY A 589 2.92 25.99 8.44
N THR A 590 3.88 26.61 7.73
CA THR A 590 4.00 28.06 7.63
C THR A 590 3.03 28.63 6.59
N SER A 591 2.75 29.94 6.69
CA SER A 591 1.91 30.67 5.74
C SER A 591 2.52 30.66 4.35
N VAL A 592 1.82 30.04 3.39
CA VAL A 592 2.24 29.99 1.98
C VAL A 592 2.40 31.40 1.41
N ARG A 593 1.53 32.35 1.78
CA ARG A 593 1.62 33.74 1.30
C ARG A 593 2.91 34.43 1.76
N GLU A 594 3.37 34.11 2.96
CA GLU A 594 4.61 34.68 3.49
C GLU A 594 5.83 34.08 2.80
N ASP A 595 5.84 32.77 2.58
CA ASP A 595 6.88 32.12 1.76
C ASP A 595 6.96 32.74 0.37
N GLN A 596 5.82 32.93 -0.30
CA GLN A 596 5.76 33.58 -1.61
C GLN A 596 6.34 35.00 -1.58
N ARG A 597 6.02 35.78 -0.53
CA ARG A 597 6.54 37.13 -0.35
C ARG A 597 8.06 37.13 -0.18
N ILE A 598 8.58 36.28 0.69
CA ILE A 598 10.03 36.17 0.96
C ILE A 598 10.77 35.73 -0.31
N LEU A 599 10.26 34.70 -1.01
CA LEU A 599 10.86 34.21 -2.25
C LEU A 599 10.83 35.28 -3.36
N SER A 600 9.74 36.06 -3.46
CA SER A 600 9.64 37.16 -4.43
C SER A 600 10.60 38.31 -4.17
N ASN A 601 11.02 38.52 -2.91
CA ASN A 601 12.03 39.52 -2.53
C ASN A 601 13.47 39.07 -2.87
N GLY A 602 13.66 37.81 -3.27
CA GLY A 602 14.95 37.24 -3.61
C GLY A 602 15.70 36.67 -2.41
N VAL A 603 16.15 35.42 -2.54
CA VAL A 603 16.98 34.68 -1.58
C VAL A 603 18.07 33.94 -2.33
N HIS A 604 19.25 33.78 -1.74
CA HIS A 604 20.37 33.07 -2.38
C HIS A 604 20.21 31.54 -2.27
N VAL A 605 19.65 31.06 -1.14
CA VAL A 605 19.48 29.63 -0.86
C VAL A 605 18.09 29.35 -0.32
N VAL A 606 17.46 28.29 -0.82
CA VAL A 606 16.25 27.71 -0.25
C VAL A 606 16.57 26.37 0.38
N VAL A 607 16.14 26.19 1.62
CA VAL A 607 16.20 24.92 2.35
C VAL A 607 14.76 24.50 2.64
N GLY A 608 14.37 23.24 2.43
CA GLY A 608 12.98 22.88 2.68
C GLY A 608 12.64 21.40 2.62
N THR A 609 11.40 21.11 3.00
CA THR A 609 10.82 19.77 2.85
C THR A 609 10.32 19.58 1.41
N PRO A 610 10.49 18.38 0.80
CA PRO A 610 10.13 18.14 -0.61
C PRO A 610 8.75 18.66 -1.00
N GLY A 611 7.70 18.34 -0.24
CA GLY A 611 6.34 18.77 -0.55
C GLY A 611 6.13 20.28 -0.63
N ARG A 612 6.71 21.08 0.29
CA ARG A 612 6.56 22.55 0.26
C ARG A 612 7.41 23.18 -0.84
N VAL A 613 8.63 22.69 -1.05
CA VAL A 613 9.50 23.15 -2.14
C VAL A 613 8.85 22.89 -3.50
N PHE A 614 8.31 21.69 -3.70
CA PHE A 614 7.60 21.32 -4.92
C PHE A 614 6.39 22.23 -5.20
N ASP A 615 5.59 22.54 -4.17
CA ASP A 615 4.47 23.50 -4.30
C ASP A 615 4.96 24.90 -4.71
N MET A 616 6.06 25.39 -4.13
CA MET A 616 6.61 26.71 -4.46
C MET A 616 7.17 26.78 -5.89
N LEU A 617 7.82 25.72 -6.37
CA LEU A 617 8.29 25.59 -7.75
C LEU A 617 7.11 25.53 -8.74
N ARG A 618 6.10 24.70 -8.45
CA ARG A 618 4.92 24.54 -9.31
C ARG A 618 4.11 25.82 -9.44
N ARG A 619 4.01 26.61 -8.36
CA ARG A 619 3.37 27.93 -8.35
C ARG A 619 4.21 29.03 -9.00
N GLN A 620 5.42 28.71 -9.48
CA GLN A 620 6.41 29.67 -9.98
C GLN A 620 6.76 30.78 -8.97
N SER A 621 6.53 30.53 -7.68
CA SER A 621 6.91 31.44 -6.60
C SER A 621 8.39 31.27 -6.25
N LEU A 622 8.92 30.05 -6.41
CA LEU A 622 10.34 29.77 -6.49
C LEU A 622 10.70 29.57 -7.97
N ARG A 623 11.58 30.42 -8.50
CA ARG A 623 12.07 30.32 -9.88
C ARG A 623 13.32 29.43 -9.93
N PRO A 624 13.36 28.39 -10.78
CA PRO A 624 14.48 27.47 -10.83
C PRO A 624 15.65 27.95 -11.71
N ASP A 625 15.47 29.03 -12.48
CA ASP A 625 16.37 29.44 -13.57
C ASP A 625 17.84 29.62 -13.16
N TYR A 626 18.07 30.07 -11.92
CA TYR A 626 19.40 30.36 -11.39
C TYR A 626 19.96 29.28 -10.46
N ILE A 627 19.21 28.20 -10.23
CA ILE A 627 19.63 27.11 -9.34
C ILE A 627 20.76 26.33 -10.02
N LYS A 628 21.94 26.35 -9.42
CA LYS A 628 23.15 25.65 -9.88
C LYS A 628 23.50 24.44 -9.02
N MET A 629 22.98 24.39 -7.79
CA MET A 629 23.30 23.35 -6.80
C MET A 629 22.01 22.75 -6.23
N PHE A 630 21.96 21.42 -6.15
CA PHE A 630 20.89 20.66 -5.54
C PHE A 630 21.44 19.67 -4.51
N VAL A 631 21.00 19.80 -3.26
CA VAL A 631 21.52 19.01 -2.14
C VAL A 631 20.40 18.21 -1.49
N LEU A 632 20.68 16.93 -1.24
CA LEU A 632 19.83 16.01 -0.50
C LEU A 632 20.50 15.67 0.84
N ASP A 633 19.97 16.15 1.96
CA ASP A 633 20.42 15.78 3.31
C ASP A 633 19.53 14.68 3.90
N GLU A 634 20.13 13.72 4.60
CA GLU A 634 19.48 12.47 5.05
C GLU A 634 18.72 11.76 3.91
N ALA A 635 19.46 11.50 2.83
CA ALA A 635 18.89 10.93 1.61
C ALA A 635 18.31 9.52 1.80
N ASP A 636 18.86 8.68 2.67
CA ASP A 636 18.26 7.40 3.07
C ASP A 636 16.82 7.58 3.59
N GLU A 637 16.62 8.55 4.47
CA GLU A 637 15.31 8.82 5.08
C GLU A 637 14.31 9.43 4.10
N MET A 638 14.76 10.30 3.21
CA MET A 638 13.84 10.86 2.21
C MET A 638 13.28 9.77 1.28
N LEU A 639 14.01 8.68 1.11
CA LEU A 639 13.62 7.58 0.25
C LEU A 639 12.79 6.54 0.97
N SER A 640 13.07 6.27 2.24
CA SER A 640 12.24 5.42 3.10
C SER A 640 10.83 5.99 3.31
N ARG A 641 10.70 7.33 3.38
CA ARG A 641 9.43 8.04 3.60
C ARG A 641 8.56 8.24 2.35
N GLY A 642 8.93 7.64 1.21
CA GLY A 642 8.17 7.79 -0.03
C GLY A 642 8.27 9.19 -0.66
N PHE A 643 9.30 10.00 -0.34
CA PHE A 643 9.55 11.26 -1.07
C PHE A 643 10.29 11.07 -2.39
N LYS A 644 10.57 9.82 -2.80
CA LYS A 644 11.29 9.48 -4.04
C LYS A 644 10.69 10.18 -5.26
N ASP A 645 9.38 10.10 -5.43
CA ASP A 645 8.71 10.71 -6.60
C ASP A 645 8.71 12.24 -6.51
N GLN A 646 8.53 12.81 -5.32
CA GLN A 646 8.59 14.26 -5.13
C GLN A 646 10.00 14.82 -5.42
N ILE A 647 11.05 14.11 -5.01
CA ILE A 647 12.43 14.49 -5.34
C ILE A 647 12.65 14.42 -6.85
N TYR A 648 12.12 13.38 -7.51
CA TYR A 648 12.20 13.24 -8.96
C TYR A 648 11.48 14.39 -9.68
N ASP A 649 10.28 14.74 -9.24
CA ASP A 649 9.49 15.82 -9.83
C ASP A 649 10.13 17.19 -9.58
N ILE A 650 10.74 17.42 -8.41
CA ILE A 650 11.53 18.63 -8.15
C ILE A 650 12.71 18.69 -9.12
N PHE A 651 13.47 17.59 -9.25
CA PHE A 651 14.64 17.54 -10.11
C PHE A 651 14.30 17.81 -11.58
N GLN A 652 13.14 17.33 -12.06
CA GLN A 652 12.65 17.62 -13.41
C GLN A 652 12.33 19.10 -13.68
N LEU A 653 12.07 19.88 -12.62
CA LEU A 653 11.82 21.32 -12.71
C LEU A 653 13.10 22.15 -12.63
N LEU A 654 14.23 21.55 -12.25
CA LEU A 654 15.52 22.22 -12.15
C LEU A 654 16.21 22.35 -13.53
N PRO A 655 17.19 23.26 -13.67
CA PRO A 655 17.97 23.37 -14.89
C PRO A 655 18.71 22.08 -15.25
N SER A 656 19.02 21.88 -16.54
CA SER A 656 19.66 20.65 -17.05
C SER A 656 21.09 20.43 -16.57
N LYS A 657 21.76 21.48 -16.09
CA LYS A 657 23.13 21.43 -15.57
C LYS A 657 23.15 21.94 -14.13
N VAL A 658 22.98 21.03 -13.19
CA VAL A 658 22.98 21.28 -11.75
C VAL A 658 23.98 20.34 -11.09
N GLN A 659 24.79 20.87 -10.17
CA GLN A 659 25.66 20.08 -9.31
C GLN A 659 24.80 19.40 -8.22
N VAL A 660 24.97 18.10 -8.03
CA VAL A 660 24.19 17.31 -7.07
C VAL A 660 25.06 16.84 -5.92
N GLY A 661 24.60 17.08 -4.69
CA GLY A 661 25.24 16.59 -3.46
C GLY A 661 24.29 15.70 -2.66
N VAL A 662 24.68 14.45 -2.41
CA VAL A 662 23.90 13.50 -1.61
C VAL A 662 24.63 13.23 -0.30
N PHE A 663 23.99 13.55 0.82
CA PHE A 663 24.55 13.43 2.16
C PHE A 663 23.67 12.49 2.98
N SER A 664 24.25 11.41 3.49
CA SER A 664 23.47 10.38 4.17
C SER A 664 24.25 9.71 5.29
N ALA A 665 23.55 9.12 6.26
CA ALA A 665 24.20 8.28 7.29
C ALA A 665 24.43 6.87 6.75
N THR A 666 23.42 6.35 6.07
CA THR A 666 23.45 5.05 5.41
C THR A 666 23.27 5.24 3.91
N MET A 667 23.76 4.28 3.11
CA MET A 667 23.57 4.29 1.65
C MET A 667 22.97 2.94 1.24
N PRO A 668 21.67 2.72 1.48
CA PRO A 668 20.99 1.53 1.00
C PRO A 668 20.96 1.49 -0.54
N PRO A 669 20.76 0.32 -1.17
CA PRO A 669 20.68 0.18 -2.62
C PRO A 669 19.70 1.16 -3.30
N GLU A 670 18.58 1.46 -2.65
CA GLU A 670 17.57 2.39 -3.14
C GLU A 670 18.08 3.84 -3.23
N ALA A 671 18.88 4.27 -2.24
CA ALA A 671 19.56 5.56 -2.26
C ALA A 671 20.64 5.62 -3.35
N LEU A 672 21.37 4.53 -3.54
CA LEU A 672 22.35 4.41 -4.63
C LEU A 672 21.69 4.44 -6.01
N GLU A 673 20.54 3.80 -6.20
CA GLU A 673 19.80 3.80 -7.47
C GLU A 673 19.44 5.22 -7.93
N ILE A 674 19.10 6.08 -6.98
CA ILE A 674 18.72 7.48 -7.24
C ILE A 674 19.93 8.32 -7.60
N THR A 675 21.06 8.12 -6.93
CA THR A 675 22.31 8.79 -7.30
C THR A 675 22.71 8.48 -8.74
N ARG A 676 22.46 7.27 -9.24
CA ARG A 676 22.75 6.90 -10.65
C ARG A 676 21.88 7.63 -11.68
N LYS A 677 20.68 8.10 -11.31
CA LYS A 677 19.75 8.77 -12.23
C LYS A 677 20.02 10.28 -12.35
N PHE A 678 20.55 10.90 -11.31
CA PHE A 678 20.65 12.36 -11.22
C PHE A 678 22.08 12.90 -11.17
N MET A 679 23.07 12.04 -10.86
CA MET A 679 24.45 12.46 -10.72
C MET A 679 25.29 12.04 -11.93
N ASN A 680 26.28 12.86 -12.27
CA ASN A 680 27.24 12.58 -13.33
C ASN A 680 28.62 12.36 -12.73
N LYS A 681 29.10 11.11 -12.77
CA LYS A 681 30.41 10.70 -12.26
C LYS A 681 30.74 11.23 -10.85
N PRO A 682 29.91 10.97 -9.84
CA PRO A 682 30.08 11.57 -8.51
C PRO A 682 31.36 11.10 -7.82
N VAL A 683 31.96 11.99 -7.03
CA VAL A 683 32.99 11.67 -6.05
C VAL A 683 32.33 10.97 -4.86
N ARG A 684 32.78 9.75 -4.56
CA ARG A 684 32.24 8.95 -3.47
C ARG A 684 33.15 9.02 -2.26
N ILE A 685 32.66 9.63 -1.19
CA ILE A 685 33.40 9.78 0.07
C ILE A 685 32.70 8.93 1.11
N LEU A 686 33.29 7.76 1.39
CA LEU A 686 32.82 6.82 2.39
C LEU A 686 33.77 6.87 3.58
N VAL A 687 33.22 7.10 4.76
CA VAL A 687 33.93 6.75 6.00
C VAL A 687 33.71 5.25 6.22
N LYS A 688 34.80 4.47 6.32
CA LYS A 688 34.76 3.00 6.37
C LYS A 688 33.95 2.50 7.57
N ARG A 689 33.32 1.32 7.39
CA ARG A 689 32.46 0.65 8.39
C ARG A 689 33.20 0.26 9.69
N ASP A 690 34.51 0.06 9.64
CA ASP A 690 35.30 -0.35 10.81
C ASP A 690 35.62 0.82 11.76
N GLU A 691 35.49 2.07 11.28
CA GLU A 691 35.52 3.29 12.11
C GLU A 691 34.10 3.76 12.49
N LEU A 692 33.08 2.98 12.12
CA LEU A 692 31.66 3.30 12.34
C LEU A 692 31.19 2.86 13.73
N THR A 693 32.11 2.44 14.59
CA THR A 693 31.87 2.10 15.98
C THR A 693 31.41 3.33 16.75
N LEU A 694 30.33 3.12 17.50
CA LEU A 694 29.77 4.03 18.48
C LEU A 694 30.71 4.19 19.69
N GLU A 695 32.02 4.41 19.50
CA GLU A 695 33.01 4.41 20.60
C GLU A 695 32.69 5.44 21.68
N GLY A 696 31.98 6.51 21.33
CA GLY A 696 31.48 7.51 22.27
C GLY A 696 30.21 7.10 23.01
N ILE A 697 29.42 6.14 22.54
CA ILE A 697 28.10 5.80 23.10
C ILE A 697 28.12 4.38 23.67
N LYS A 698 28.07 4.26 25.00
CA LYS A 698 27.87 2.97 25.67
C LYS A 698 26.42 2.54 25.50
N GLN A 699 26.20 1.30 25.10
CA GLN A 699 24.89 0.78 24.77
C GLN A 699 24.55 -0.37 25.72
N PHE A 700 23.41 -0.25 26.37
CA PHE A 700 22.90 -1.24 27.31
C PHE A 700 21.47 -1.65 26.97
N TYR A 701 21.05 -2.83 27.42
CA TYR A 701 19.66 -3.24 27.44
C TYR A 701 19.22 -3.66 28.84
N VAL A 702 17.92 -3.51 29.12
CA VAL A 702 17.26 -4.00 30.33
C VAL A 702 16.14 -4.92 29.88
N ASN A 703 16.20 -6.18 30.31
CA ASN A 703 15.12 -7.13 30.09
C ASN A 703 14.02 -6.89 31.13
N VAL A 704 12.92 -6.27 30.69
CA VAL A 704 11.78 -5.95 31.55
C VAL A 704 10.75 -7.09 31.58
N GLU A 705 10.95 -8.15 30.81
CA GLU A 705 10.05 -9.28 30.54
C GLU A 705 8.67 -8.90 29.96
N LYS A 706 7.95 -7.99 30.62
CA LYS A 706 6.60 -7.52 30.32
C LYS A 706 6.59 -6.01 30.06
N GLU A 707 5.66 -5.59 29.22
CA GLU A 707 5.45 -4.19 28.85
C GLU A 707 5.10 -3.31 30.06
N ASP A 708 4.26 -3.80 30.97
CA ASP A 708 3.80 -3.04 32.15
C ASP A 708 4.96 -2.63 33.08
N TRP A 709 6.04 -3.41 33.11
CA TRP A 709 7.19 -3.19 33.99
C TRP A 709 8.17 -2.13 33.46
N LYS A 710 8.03 -1.73 32.18
CA LYS A 710 8.85 -0.65 31.61
C LYS A 710 8.69 0.67 32.34
N LEU A 711 7.46 1.02 32.74
CA LEU A 711 7.19 2.30 33.40
C LEU A 711 7.85 2.37 34.79
N GLU A 712 7.81 1.28 35.54
CA GLU A 712 8.46 1.17 36.85
C GLU A 712 9.98 1.25 36.70
N THR A 713 10.54 0.43 35.79
CA THR A 713 11.96 0.45 35.45
C THR A 713 12.45 1.84 35.03
N LEU A 714 11.63 2.57 34.25
CA LEU A 714 11.96 3.93 33.82
C LEU A 714 12.08 4.89 35.02
N CYS A 715 11.12 4.83 35.94
CA CYS A 715 11.14 5.67 37.15
C CYS A 715 12.36 5.35 38.02
N ASP A 716 12.66 4.07 38.22
CA ASP A 716 13.82 3.62 39.02
C ASP A 716 15.14 4.15 38.44
N LEU A 717 15.26 4.19 37.11
CA LEU A 717 16.41 4.80 36.43
C LEU A 717 16.51 6.30 36.70
N TYR A 718 15.40 7.04 36.71
CA TYR A 718 15.40 8.48 37.01
C TYR A 718 15.65 8.80 38.49
N GLU A 719 15.32 7.89 39.40
CA GLU A 719 15.63 8.03 40.83
C GLU A 719 17.10 7.74 41.13
N THR A 720 17.68 6.77 40.42
CA THR A 720 19.06 6.30 40.65
C THR A 720 20.10 7.17 39.92
N LEU A 721 19.76 7.74 38.77
CA LEU A 721 20.72 8.43 37.89
C LEU A 721 20.61 9.95 37.98
N ALA A 722 21.75 10.61 38.19
CA ALA A 722 21.86 12.07 38.09
C ALA A 722 21.88 12.53 36.62
N ILE A 723 20.72 12.48 35.97
CA ILE A 723 20.59 12.77 34.53
C ILE A 723 20.53 14.29 34.28
N THR A 724 21.40 14.80 33.39
CA THR A 724 21.35 16.20 32.94
C THR A 724 20.14 16.44 32.03
N GLN A 725 20.14 15.80 30.86
CA GLN A 725 19.02 15.78 29.92
C GLN A 725 18.96 14.44 29.22
N SER A 726 17.74 13.95 29.00
CA SER A 726 17.47 12.67 28.34
C SER A 726 16.40 12.78 27.27
N VAL A 727 16.49 11.88 26.30
CA VAL A 727 15.47 11.69 25.27
C VAL A 727 14.93 10.27 25.38
N ILE A 728 13.61 10.13 25.44
CA ILE A 728 12.90 8.86 25.49
C ILE A 728 12.20 8.64 24.14
N PHE A 729 12.53 7.56 23.47
CA PHE A 729 11.91 7.17 22.21
C PHE A 729 10.83 6.11 22.40
N VAL A 730 9.69 6.35 21.74
CA VAL A 730 8.50 5.52 21.79
C VAL A 730 7.96 5.34 20.37
N ASN A 731 7.42 4.17 20.02
CA ASN A 731 7.05 3.89 18.61
C ASN A 731 5.74 4.57 18.19
N THR A 732 4.81 4.81 19.12
CA THR A 732 3.47 5.31 18.79
C THR A 732 3.15 6.63 19.48
N ARG A 733 2.34 7.47 18.82
CA ARG A 733 1.93 8.78 19.33
C ARG A 733 1.08 8.65 20.61
N ARG A 734 0.12 7.72 20.63
CA ARG A 734 -0.70 7.43 21.81
C ARG A 734 0.14 7.10 23.04
N LYS A 735 1.25 6.39 22.84
CA LYS A 735 2.13 5.98 23.93
C LYS A 735 3.05 7.11 24.39
N VAL A 736 3.39 8.07 23.52
CA VAL A 736 4.02 9.34 23.94
C VAL A 736 3.10 10.08 24.91
N ASP A 737 1.82 10.28 24.55
CA ASP A 737 0.86 10.97 25.43
C ASP A 737 0.65 10.23 26.75
N TRP A 738 0.43 8.91 26.67
CA TRP A 738 0.26 8.06 27.84
C TRP A 738 1.47 8.10 28.79
N LEU A 739 2.69 7.97 28.25
CA LEU A 739 3.91 7.97 29.05
C LEU A 739 4.13 9.34 29.69
N THR A 740 3.83 10.41 28.95
CA THR A 740 3.89 11.79 29.45
C THR A 740 2.98 11.99 30.64
N ASP A 741 1.72 11.56 30.55
CA ASP A 741 0.76 11.67 31.65
C ASP A 741 1.18 10.83 32.85
N LYS A 742 1.68 9.60 32.62
CA LYS A 742 2.16 8.72 33.70
C LYS A 742 3.37 9.29 34.42
N MET A 743 4.33 9.87 33.70
CA MET A 743 5.50 10.51 34.29
C MET A 743 5.14 11.80 35.03
N ARG A 744 4.22 12.63 34.49
CA ARG A 744 3.75 13.85 35.17
C ARG A 744 3.00 13.56 36.46
N ASN A 745 2.18 12.50 36.48
CA ASN A 745 1.48 12.04 37.68
C ASN A 745 2.43 11.53 38.78
N ARG A 746 3.70 11.25 38.44
CA ARG A 746 4.77 10.89 39.37
C ARG A 746 5.75 12.06 39.59
N ASP A 747 5.28 13.29 39.40
CA ASP A 747 6.01 14.55 39.62
C ASP A 747 7.28 14.75 38.77
N HIS A 748 7.45 13.99 37.67
CA HIS A 748 8.54 14.25 36.72
C HIS A 748 8.18 15.38 35.75
N THR A 749 9.08 16.35 35.62
CA THR A 749 8.96 17.42 34.62
C THR A 749 9.38 16.90 33.25
N VAL A 750 8.39 16.54 32.42
CA VAL A 750 8.60 15.98 31.09
C VAL A 750 7.93 16.85 30.01
N SER A 751 8.65 17.02 28.90
CA SER A 751 8.11 17.58 27.66
C SER A 751 7.93 16.47 26.64
N ALA A 752 6.93 16.58 25.77
CA ALA A 752 6.60 15.54 24.82
C ALA A 752 6.27 16.14 23.45
N THR A 753 6.74 15.50 22.38
CA THR A 753 6.52 15.98 21.01
C THR A 753 6.25 14.83 20.05
N HIS A 754 5.24 14.98 19.18
CA HIS A 754 4.88 13.99 18.16
C HIS A 754 4.24 14.62 16.92
N GLY A 755 4.00 13.81 15.89
CA GLY A 755 3.56 14.21 14.53
C GLY A 755 2.19 14.86 14.38
N ASP A 756 1.32 14.83 15.41
CA ASP A 756 -0.02 15.45 15.35
C ASP A 756 -0.12 16.83 16.01
N MET A 757 0.88 17.22 16.79
CA MET A 757 0.90 18.54 17.43
C MET A 757 1.03 19.67 16.39
N ASP A 758 0.50 20.85 16.72
CA ASP A 758 0.72 22.02 15.89
C ASP A 758 2.19 22.48 15.95
N GLN A 759 2.66 23.12 14.87
CA GLN A 759 4.08 23.50 14.76
C GLN A 759 4.50 24.49 15.84
N ASN A 760 3.63 25.44 16.20
CA ASN A 760 3.97 26.45 17.21
C ASN A 760 4.21 25.80 18.56
N THR A 761 3.37 24.84 18.96
CA THR A 761 3.55 24.08 20.19
C THR A 761 4.84 23.26 20.17
N ARG A 762 5.17 22.59 19.05
CA ARG A 762 6.46 21.89 18.92
C ARG A 762 7.66 22.82 19.07
N ASP A 763 7.61 24.00 18.45
CA ASP A 763 8.69 24.99 18.51
C ASP A 763 8.88 25.52 19.95
N ILE A 764 7.79 25.66 20.71
CA ILE A 764 7.82 26.01 22.14
C ILE A 764 8.47 24.88 22.95
N ILE A 765 8.00 23.64 22.79
CA ILE A 765 8.55 22.46 23.49
C ILE A 765 10.04 22.28 23.22
N MET A 766 10.46 22.42 21.96
CA MET A 766 11.87 22.33 21.59
C MET A 766 12.70 23.46 22.17
N ARG A 767 12.12 24.65 22.39
CA ARG A 767 12.79 25.77 23.06
C ARG A 767 12.92 25.52 24.56
N GLU A 768 11.89 25.00 25.21
CA GLU A 768 11.91 24.60 26.62
C GLU A 768 12.95 23.50 26.87
N PHE A 769 13.01 22.50 25.99
CA PHE A 769 14.00 21.43 26.09
C PHE A 769 15.43 21.96 25.84
N ARG A 770 15.66 22.77 24.81
CA ARG A 770 17.00 23.36 24.54
C ARG A 770 17.50 24.31 25.62
N SER A 771 16.59 25.01 26.30
CA SER A 771 16.94 25.91 27.41
C SER A 771 17.21 25.19 28.73
N GLY A 772 16.89 23.90 28.81
CA GLY A 772 16.99 23.10 30.05
C GLY A 772 15.82 23.30 31.00
N SER A 773 14.75 24.02 30.59
CA SER A 773 13.52 24.14 31.39
C SER A 773 12.83 22.80 31.59
N SER A 774 12.98 21.90 30.61
CA SER A 774 12.61 20.49 30.73
C SER A 774 13.86 19.64 30.53
N ARG A 775 14.03 18.64 31.40
CA ARG A 775 15.18 17.72 31.35
C ARG A 775 14.89 16.46 30.55
N VAL A 776 13.63 16.12 30.37
CA VAL A 776 13.21 14.87 29.71
C VAL A 776 12.33 15.21 28.51
N LEU A 777 12.72 14.71 27.33
CA LEU A 777 11.92 14.80 26.12
C LEU A 777 11.41 13.42 25.69
N ILE A 778 10.10 13.25 25.61
CA ILE A 778 9.45 12.03 25.10
C ILE A 778 9.03 12.26 23.65
N THR A 779 9.42 11.38 22.74
CA THR A 779 9.13 11.58 21.30
C THR A 779 9.05 10.28 20.50
N THR A 780 8.41 10.37 19.33
CA THR A 780 8.42 9.33 18.28
C THR A 780 9.63 9.43 17.35
N ASP A 781 9.85 8.37 16.55
CA ASP A 781 10.88 8.30 15.50
C ASP A 781 10.86 9.46 14.50
N LEU A 782 9.68 10.01 14.22
CA LEU A 782 9.52 11.08 13.24
C LEU A 782 10.45 12.27 13.54
N LEU A 783 10.70 12.53 14.83
CA LEU A 783 11.52 13.62 15.35
C LEU A 783 12.86 13.14 15.88
N ALA A 784 13.17 11.84 15.82
CA ALA A 784 14.50 11.32 16.17
C ALA A 784 15.60 11.94 15.30
N ARG A 785 15.24 12.38 14.09
CA ARG A 785 16.11 13.04 13.11
C ARG A 785 15.91 14.56 13.17
N GLY A 786 16.99 15.33 13.32
CA GLY A 786 16.96 16.80 13.45
C GLY A 786 16.88 17.41 14.87
N ILE A 787 16.72 16.61 15.93
CA ILE A 787 16.96 17.14 17.29
C ILE A 787 18.47 17.31 17.48
N ASP A 788 18.93 18.55 17.46
CA ASP A 788 20.29 18.95 17.84
C ASP A 788 20.27 19.63 19.20
N VAL A 789 20.56 18.84 20.23
CA VAL A 789 20.69 19.28 21.62
C VAL A 789 22.00 18.72 22.16
N GLN A 790 22.99 19.59 22.28
CA GLN A 790 24.36 19.23 22.65
C GLN A 790 24.48 18.65 24.08
N GLN A 791 23.47 18.86 24.93
CA GLN A 791 23.47 18.52 26.35
C GLN A 791 22.83 17.15 26.67
N VAL A 792 22.35 16.41 25.67
CA VAL A 792 21.77 15.07 25.87
C VAL A 792 22.87 14.05 26.16
N SER A 793 22.88 13.52 27.38
CA SER A 793 23.81 12.47 27.83
C SER A 793 23.22 11.08 27.75
N LEU A 794 21.91 10.95 27.95
CA LEU A 794 21.19 9.68 28.01
C LEU A 794 20.09 9.59 26.95
N VAL A 795 20.08 8.49 26.20
CA VAL A 795 18.96 8.12 25.31
C VAL A 795 18.32 6.85 25.85
N ILE A 796 17.01 6.85 26.02
CA ILE A 796 16.24 5.67 26.44
C ILE A 796 15.33 5.26 25.28
N ASN A 797 15.54 4.06 24.74
CA ASN A 797 14.60 3.42 23.85
C ASN A 797 13.58 2.67 24.71
N TYR A 798 12.47 3.34 25.05
CA TYR A 798 11.37 2.71 25.78
C TYR A 798 10.73 1.59 24.94
N ASP A 799 10.65 1.82 23.63
CA ASP A 799 10.39 0.79 22.63
C ASP A 799 11.60 0.65 21.71
N LEU A 800 11.95 -0.58 21.32
CA LEU A 800 12.94 -0.76 20.25
C LEU A 800 12.40 -0.21 18.92
N PRO A 801 13.27 0.36 18.06
CA PRO A 801 12.87 0.85 16.75
C PRO A 801 12.41 -0.30 15.84
N THR A 802 11.31 -0.08 15.12
CA THR A 802 10.73 -1.09 14.20
C THR A 802 11.65 -1.52 13.06
N GLN A 803 12.64 -0.69 12.71
CA GLN A 803 13.65 -0.97 11.70
C GLN A 803 15.05 -0.76 12.28
N PRO A 804 16.01 -1.67 12.02
CA PRO A 804 17.37 -1.54 12.53
C PRO A 804 18.02 -0.19 12.19
N GLU A 805 17.79 0.30 10.96
CA GLU A 805 18.35 1.56 10.46
C GLU A 805 18.04 2.77 11.36
N ASN A 806 16.86 2.82 11.98
CA ASN A 806 16.44 3.92 12.85
C ASN A 806 17.19 3.95 14.19
N TYR A 807 17.75 2.82 14.63
CA TYR A 807 18.45 2.69 15.92
C TYR A 807 19.61 3.68 16.04
N LEU A 808 20.45 3.77 15.01
CA LEU A 808 21.61 4.68 14.99
C LEU A 808 21.17 6.15 15.09
N HIS A 809 20.05 6.51 14.48
CA HIS A 809 19.55 7.89 14.52
C HIS A 809 19.02 8.29 15.90
N ARG A 810 18.41 7.35 16.62
CA ARG A 810 17.96 7.53 18.01
C ARG A 810 19.14 7.72 18.96
N ILE A 811 20.08 6.79 18.97
CA ILE A 811 21.19 6.83 19.94
C ILE A 811 22.21 7.94 19.62
N GLY A 812 22.39 8.27 18.33
CA GLY A 812 23.23 9.37 17.85
C GLY A 812 22.73 10.79 18.22
N ARG A 813 21.71 10.89 19.08
CA ARG A 813 21.36 12.13 19.79
C ARG A 813 22.30 12.39 20.97
N SER A 814 22.84 11.33 21.58
CA SER A 814 23.90 11.42 22.59
C SER A 814 25.29 11.37 21.92
N GLY A 815 26.34 11.72 22.66
CA GLY A 815 27.72 11.49 22.23
C GLY A 815 28.22 12.37 21.06
N ARG A 816 27.60 13.52 20.81
CA ARG A 816 28.03 14.46 19.74
C ARG A 816 29.38 15.12 20.06
N PHE A 817 30.16 15.39 19.02
CA PHE A 817 31.49 16.02 19.11
C PHE A 817 32.47 15.30 20.04
N GLY A 818 32.41 13.96 20.09
CA GLY A 818 33.33 13.14 20.89
C GLY A 818 33.01 13.08 22.39
N ARG A 819 31.84 13.56 22.81
CA ARG A 819 31.35 13.37 24.18
C ARG A 819 30.97 11.91 24.41
N LYS A 820 31.04 11.47 25.66
CA LYS A 820 30.51 10.16 26.06
C LYS A 820 28.98 10.26 26.19
N GLY A 821 28.27 9.27 25.66
CA GLY A 821 26.83 9.12 25.76
C GLY A 821 26.45 7.72 26.23
N VAL A 822 25.24 7.57 26.74
CA VAL A 822 24.68 6.27 27.13
C VAL A 822 23.34 6.06 26.43
N ALA A 823 23.14 4.87 25.88
CA ALA A 823 21.87 4.42 25.33
C ALA A 823 21.36 3.21 26.12
N ILE A 824 20.13 3.27 26.62
CA ILE A 824 19.48 2.17 27.35
C ILE A 824 18.26 1.70 26.56
N ASN A 825 18.18 0.40 26.31
CA ASN A 825 17.12 -0.24 25.55
C ASN A 825 16.22 -1.07 26.46
N PHE A 826 14.91 -0.82 26.46
CA PHE A 826 13.98 -1.72 27.14
C PHE A 826 13.52 -2.82 26.19
N VAL A 827 13.69 -4.06 26.66
CA VAL A 827 13.48 -5.26 25.85
C VAL A 827 12.49 -6.16 26.59
N THR A 828 11.40 -6.50 25.92
CA THR A 828 10.48 -7.56 26.35
C THR A 828 10.87 -8.90 25.69
N ARG A 829 10.20 -9.99 26.06
CA ARG A 829 10.44 -11.31 25.43
C ARG A 829 10.21 -11.30 23.91
N ASP A 830 9.29 -10.47 23.43
CA ASP A 830 8.99 -10.35 22.00
C ASP A 830 10.04 -9.53 21.25
N ASP A 831 10.76 -8.66 21.97
CA ASP A 831 11.75 -7.73 21.43
C ASP A 831 13.16 -8.35 21.28
N GLU A 832 13.42 -9.53 21.85
CA GLU A 832 14.74 -10.19 21.82
C GLU A 832 15.25 -10.41 20.39
N ARG A 833 14.35 -10.78 19.46
CA ARG A 833 14.70 -10.95 18.04
C ARG A 833 15.15 -9.64 17.41
N MET A 834 14.44 -8.55 17.71
CA MET A 834 14.74 -7.23 17.16
C MET A 834 16.06 -6.68 17.70
N LEU A 835 16.36 -6.90 18.99
CA LEU A 835 17.66 -6.57 19.56
C LEU A 835 18.79 -7.33 18.85
N PHE A 836 18.61 -8.63 18.63
CA PHE A 836 19.56 -9.46 17.90
C PHE A 836 19.79 -8.96 16.47
N ASP A 837 18.72 -8.60 15.75
CA ASP A 837 18.80 -8.05 14.40
C ASP A 837 19.56 -6.71 14.38
N ILE A 838 19.35 -5.83 15.36
CA ILE A 838 20.10 -4.57 15.50
C ILE A 838 21.60 -4.83 15.74
N GLN A 839 21.92 -5.73 16.67
CA GLN A 839 23.30 -6.12 16.98
C GLN A 839 24.01 -6.68 15.75
N ARG A 840 23.31 -7.56 15.01
CA ARG A 840 23.82 -8.16 13.78
C ARG A 840 23.98 -7.15 12.65
N PHE A 841 23.01 -6.26 12.48
CA PHE A 841 23.01 -5.25 11.41
C PHE A 841 24.17 -4.26 11.56
N TYR A 842 24.46 -3.81 12.79
CA TYR A 842 25.55 -2.89 13.06
C TYR A 842 26.86 -3.56 13.49
N ASN A 843 26.88 -4.88 13.64
CA ASN A 843 28.01 -5.63 14.18
C ASN A 843 28.48 -5.08 15.54
N VAL A 844 27.53 -4.84 16.46
CA VAL A 844 27.77 -4.32 17.81
C VAL A 844 27.28 -5.30 18.87
N VAL A 845 27.93 -5.27 20.04
CA VAL A 845 27.46 -5.97 21.23
C VAL A 845 26.78 -4.96 22.14
N ILE A 846 25.49 -5.19 22.43
CA ILE A 846 24.74 -4.40 23.40
C ILE A 846 24.73 -5.22 24.70
N GLU A 847 25.34 -4.68 25.76
CA GLU A 847 25.51 -5.38 27.03
C GLU A 847 24.27 -5.23 27.91
N GLU A 848 24.05 -6.17 28.84
CA GLU A 848 23.01 -6.00 29.84
C GLU A 848 23.40 -4.87 30.80
N LEU A 849 22.44 -4.05 31.22
CA LEU A 849 22.70 -2.92 32.10
C LEU A 849 23.23 -3.43 33.46
N PRO A 850 24.46 -3.08 33.87
CA PRO A 850 25.01 -3.56 35.13
C PRO A 850 24.28 -2.89 36.31
N SER A 851 24.23 -3.55 37.46
CA SER A 851 23.54 -3.06 38.66
C SER A 851 24.09 -1.73 39.18
N ASN A 852 25.35 -1.40 38.87
CA ASN A 852 26.00 -0.14 39.26
C ASN A 852 25.92 0.89 38.13
N VAL A 853 24.71 1.44 37.90
CA VAL A 853 24.43 2.35 36.77
C VAL A 853 24.95 3.78 37.04
N ALA A 854 25.10 4.17 38.31
CA ALA A 854 25.51 5.52 38.71
C ALA A 854 26.92 5.90 38.24
N ASP A 855 27.84 4.94 38.07
CA ASP A 855 29.21 5.18 37.61
C ASP A 855 29.33 5.31 36.07
N LEU A 856 28.24 5.11 35.32
CA LEU A 856 28.24 5.08 33.85
C LEU A 856 27.93 6.43 33.19
N LEU A 857 27.30 7.37 33.91
CA LEU A 857 26.93 8.72 33.47
C LEU A 857 27.83 9.76 34.15
#